data_AF-A0A1Z9QTJ6-F1
#
_entry.id   AF-A0A1Z9QTJ6-F1
#
_cell.length_a   1.000
_cell.length_b   1.000
_cell.length_c   1.000
_cell.angle_alpha   90.00
_cell.angle_beta   90.00
_cell.angle_gamma   90.00
#
_symmetry.space_group_name_H-M   'P 1'
#
loop_
_entity.id
_entity.type
_entity.pdbx_description
1 polymer ?
#
loop_
_entity_poly.entity_id
_entity_poly.type
_entity_poly.pdbx_seq_one_letter_code
_entity_poly.pdbx_strand_id
1 'polypeptide(L)'
;MAFLLATISQPHDISAHDERVEVIRSDGGIVVSDSRIASQIGRDVLLDGGNAVDAAVATAFALAVSWPEAGNIGGGGFMLVRPANGKKTVCVDYRETAPISMQKNSFTRSDTTFTQKAVGVPGTVKGLALAHAKYGRLKWARLVMPASELALQGVPIDPALAKSLNYVLSIPSVQSENTHSELRRVYGKPDHTDWKAGDTLLLPDLAATLRLIAQQGPDSFYKGAIAKQLVEEMGRGNGEISLQDLEQYKAVIRPAMKGNFRGYTILGAPPPSSGGTCIIEALNIIENFNMSKWDRYNPQCIHLIAETCRRVFADRARYLGDPEYTRIPEFLTSKKYAREVAMSIDLNKATPSGLITPEINVTSESPDTTHFSIVDKNGMAVSNTYTLEASWGSRIVVKGAGFLLNNEMGDFNWFPGETNEAGRIGTKPNMVAAGKRMLSSQSPTMLEKDGKLFLVTGSPGGRTIINTVLGIVLGVTEFSLTPEQAVAGARMHHQWFPDQLDLEALDQPPHSRVQQQLADMGHVVGNRPKQGSAHTVAIDQDTNMRIGIADRRRSGGPASHEYDTIARWDFDDDINTNLPQASCHGKTDRKWTNALPASTIDGSGCLSIKRSSLDELADTYFPVSHSATQAAVEIELQELKFSGNPGNEAIRIGFTSDRDRPRVAASMVLSRKFNSDIVIRGEAPGEGTLIPATTISRNNKIDQPIILRLEIDTNKGSYQIFSKGLGKHHFQSLGMGKIAPSRPANFLRLCTEGNFADSDEVAKIDSIQLNWKSGE
;
A
#
# COMPACT_ATOMS: atom_id res chain seq x y z
N MET A 1 5.26 -67.25 4.72
CA MET A 1 6.35 -66.36 5.16
C MET A 1 6.56 -65.34 4.05
N ALA A 2 6.01 -64.13 4.20
CA ALA A 2 5.99 -63.11 3.14
C ALA A 2 6.77 -61.88 3.61
N PHE A 3 7.60 -61.31 2.74
CA PHE A 3 8.33 -60.08 3.02
C PHE A 3 7.39 -58.88 2.92
N LEU A 4 7.32 -58.07 3.99
CA LEU A 4 6.68 -56.76 3.93
C LEU A 4 7.70 -55.74 3.37
N LEU A 5 7.44 -55.24 2.16
CA LEU A 5 8.16 -54.09 1.62
C LEU A 5 7.65 -52.82 2.31
N ALA A 6 8.35 -52.38 3.36
CA ALA A 6 8.10 -51.10 3.99
C ALA A 6 8.60 -49.95 3.09
N THR A 7 7.71 -49.43 2.24
CA THR A 7 7.96 -48.20 1.49
C THR A 7 8.11 -47.03 2.46
N ILE A 8 9.31 -46.46 2.55
CA ILE A 8 9.55 -45.24 3.32
C ILE A 8 8.93 -44.07 2.55
N SER A 9 7.67 -43.75 2.89
CA SER A 9 7.02 -42.51 2.48
C SER A 9 7.79 -41.32 3.05
N GLN A 10 8.17 -40.36 2.20
CA GLN A 10 8.71 -39.10 2.66
C GLN A 10 7.66 -38.36 3.51
N PRO A 11 8.04 -37.70 4.61
CA PRO A 11 7.11 -36.90 5.41
C PRO A 11 6.76 -35.59 4.71
N HIS A 12 5.91 -35.67 3.68
CA HIS A 12 5.06 -34.56 3.29
C HIS A 12 4.01 -34.35 4.39
N ASP A 13 4.34 -33.51 5.37
CA ASP A 13 3.46 -32.48 5.95
C ASP A 13 4.08 -31.91 7.24
N ILE A 14 4.73 -30.75 7.13
CA ILE A 14 4.91 -29.86 8.28
C ILE A 14 3.68 -28.94 8.31
N SER A 15 2.58 -29.49 8.84
CA SER A 15 1.32 -28.76 9.01
C SER A 15 1.44 -27.79 10.19
N ALA A 16 1.79 -26.54 9.89
CA ALA A 16 1.70 -25.42 10.82
C ALA A 16 0.30 -24.78 10.73
N HIS A 17 -0.34 -24.53 11.87
CA HIS A 17 -1.67 -23.94 11.91
C HIS A 17 -1.67 -22.48 11.41
N ASP A 18 -2.19 -22.30 10.20
CA ASP A 18 -2.61 -21.04 9.57
C ASP A 18 -1.56 -19.90 9.46
N GLU A 19 -0.33 -20.24 9.06
CA GLU A 19 0.73 -19.25 8.74
C GLU A 19 0.53 -18.49 7.40
N ARG A 20 -0.70 -18.40 6.87
CA ARG A 20 -0.95 -17.88 5.52
C ARG A 20 -0.71 -16.37 5.45
N VAL A 21 0.18 -15.96 4.54
CA VAL A 21 0.27 -14.56 4.06
C VAL A 21 -1.03 -14.18 3.36
N GLU A 22 -1.41 -12.90 3.41
CA GLU A 22 -2.60 -12.42 2.69
C GLU A 22 -2.27 -12.27 1.20
N VAL A 23 -3.07 -12.91 0.35
CA VAL A 23 -2.85 -12.99 -1.09
C VAL A 23 -4.13 -12.68 -1.85
N ILE A 24 -4.06 -11.72 -2.76
CA ILE A 24 -5.14 -11.42 -3.72
C ILE A 24 -4.63 -11.56 -5.15
N ARG A 25 -5.53 -11.86 -6.08
CA ARG A 25 -5.25 -12.04 -7.51
C ARG A 25 -6.14 -11.12 -8.32
N SER A 26 -5.60 -10.44 -9.33
CA SER A 26 -6.39 -9.55 -10.21
C SER A 26 -5.77 -9.36 -11.60
N ASP A 27 -6.63 -9.21 -12.59
CA ASP A 27 -6.33 -8.85 -13.97
C ASP A 27 -6.20 -7.33 -14.19
N GLY A 28 -6.83 -6.53 -13.33
CA GLY A 28 -6.75 -5.08 -13.22
C GLY A 28 -5.48 -4.58 -12.53
N GLY A 29 -5.62 -3.75 -11.50
CA GLY A 29 -4.51 -3.13 -10.77
C GLY A 29 -4.38 -3.62 -9.32
N ILE A 30 -3.16 -3.68 -8.79
CA ILE A 30 -2.84 -4.12 -7.41
C ILE A 30 -1.91 -3.13 -6.71
N VAL A 31 -2.21 -2.85 -5.44
CA VAL A 31 -1.40 -2.09 -4.48
C VAL A 31 -1.15 -2.94 -3.22
N VAL A 32 0.06 -2.96 -2.68
CA VAL A 32 0.39 -3.66 -1.42
C VAL A 32 1.31 -2.80 -0.55
N SER A 33 0.95 -2.59 0.71
CA SER A 33 1.68 -1.72 1.65
C SER A 33 1.46 -2.12 3.12
N ASP A 34 2.24 -1.51 4.03
CA ASP A 34 2.12 -1.67 5.49
C ASP A 34 0.75 -1.19 6.07
N SER A 35 -0.16 -0.61 5.28
CA SER A 35 -1.51 -0.19 5.72
C SER A 35 -2.60 -0.59 4.70
N ARG A 36 -3.62 -1.33 5.14
CA ARG A 36 -4.77 -1.68 4.29
C ARG A 36 -5.50 -0.44 3.75
N ILE A 37 -5.65 0.60 4.57
CA ILE A 37 -6.30 1.86 4.18
C ILE A 37 -5.50 2.57 3.08
N ALA A 38 -4.17 2.60 3.20
CA ALA A 38 -3.31 3.20 2.19
C ALA A 38 -3.26 2.37 0.88
N SER A 39 -3.38 1.05 0.98
CA SER A 39 -3.55 0.18 -0.19
C SER A 39 -4.91 0.42 -0.88
N GLN A 40 -6.00 0.55 -0.13
CA GLN A 40 -7.33 0.89 -0.64
C GLN A 40 -7.35 2.25 -1.35
N ILE A 41 -6.81 3.31 -0.74
CA ILE A 41 -6.70 4.64 -1.36
C ILE A 41 -5.88 4.59 -2.66
N GLY A 42 -4.84 3.75 -2.72
CA GLY A 42 -4.06 3.51 -3.94
C GLY A 42 -4.86 2.79 -5.02
N ARG A 43 -5.60 1.72 -4.67
CA ARG A 43 -6.55 1.02 -5.56
C ARG A 43 -7.59 1.98 -6.12
N ASP A 44 -8.15 2.85 -5.30
CA ASP A 44 -9.21 3.79 -5.70
C ASP A 44 -8.70 4.83 -6.70
N VAL A 45 -7.40 5.15 -6.68
CA VAL A 45 -6.73 5.95 -7.71
C VAL A 45 -6.51 5.18 -9.02
N LEU A 46 -6.32 3.85 -8.97
CA LEU A 46 -6.27 3.01 -10.19
C LEU A 46 -7.68 2.86 -10.81
N LEU A 47 -8.72 2.72 -9.98
CA LEU A 47 -10.13 2.73 -10.41
C LEU A 47 -10.52 4.03 -11.11
N ASP A 48 -10.04 5.18 -10.61
CA ASP A 48 -10.23 6.50 -11.24
C ASP A 48 -9.42 6.71 -12.55
N GLY A 49 -8.78 5.67 -13.09
CA GLY A 49 -8.00 5.72 -14.34
C GLY A 49 -6.56 6.22 -14.19
N GLY A 50 -6.10 6.41 -12.95
CA GLY A 50 -4.70 6.66 -12.62
C GLY A 50 -3.80 5.46 -12.95
N ASN A 51 -2.49 5.69 -12.96
CA ASN A 51 -1.50 4.64 -13.15
C ASN A 51 -0.73 4.30 -11.87
N ALA A 52 0.23 3.37 -11.96
CA ALA A 52 1.00 2.93 -10.81
C ALA A 52 1.75 4.06 -10.06
N VAL A 53 2.12 5.16 -10.73
CA VAL A 53 2.74 6.33 -10.11
C VAL A 53 1.70 7.25 -9.46
N ASP A 54 0.52 7.45 -10.07
CA ASP A 54 -0.58 8.16 -9.40
C ASP A 54 -0.96 7.46 -8.09
N ALA A 55 -1.11 6.14 -8.13
CA ALA A 55 -1.43 5.32 -6.96
C ALA A 55 -0.30 5.34 -5.92
N ALA A 56 0.97 5.28 -6.33
CA ALA A 56 2.12 5.37 -5.43
C ALA A 56 2.16 6.69 -4.64
N VAL A 57 1.80 7.81 -5.29
CA VAL A 57 1.70 9.11 -4.61
C VAL A 57 0.58 9.10 -3.58
N ALA A 58 -0.61 8.59 -3.94
CA ALA A 58 -1.74 8.54 -3.02
C ALA A 58 -1.51 7.60 -1.82
N THR A 59 -0.98 6.40 -2.06
CA THR A 59 -0.59 5.45 -1.00
C THR A 59 0.50 6.03 -0.08
N ALA A 60 1.51 6.73 -0.62
CA ALA A 60 2.56 7.33 0.20
C ALA A 60 2.04 8.47 1.11
N PHE A 61 1.09 9.27 0.64
CA PHE A 61 0.42 10.27 1.50
C PHE A 61 -0.56 9.63 2.49
N ALA A 62 -1.30 8.57 2.12
CA ALA A 62 -2.17 7.85 3.04
C ALA A 62 -1.40 7.08 4.14
N LEU A 63 -0.23 6.55 3.83
CA LEU A 63 0.72 5.98 4.79
C LEU A 63 1.27 7.03 5.76
N ALA A 64 1.40 8.30 5.35
CA ALA A 64 1.80 9.39 6.25
C ALA A 64 0.83 9.66 7.40
N VAL A 65 -0.39 9.11 7.31
CA VAL A 65 -1.48 9.24 8.29
C VAL A 65 -1.77 7.90 8.98
N SER A 66 -1.84 6.82 8.20
CA SER A 66 -2.23 5.48 8.68
C SER A 66 -1.06 4.56 9.07
N TRP A 67 0.19 4.92 8.76
CA TRP A 67 1.40 4.24 9.24
C TRP A 67 2.49 5.23 9.68
N PRO A 68 2.18 6.16 10.61
CA PRO A 68 3.01 7.33 10.91
C PRO A 68 4.41 6.98 11.45
N GLU A 69 4.60 5.78 12.01
CA GLU A 69 5.89 5.31 12.56
C GLU A 69 7.03 5.27 11.53
N ALA A 70 6.72 5.23 10.23
CA ALA A 70 7.72 5.11 9.17
C ALA A 70 7.27 5.68 7.82
N GLY A 71 5.97 5.63 7.51
CA GLY A 71 5.42 6.40 6.41
C GLY A 71 5.28 7.85 6.85
N ASN A 72 6.00 8.78 6.23
CA ASN A 72 5.83 10.20 6.55
C ASN A 72 6.30 11.18 5.46
N ILE A 73 5.83 12.42 5.56
CA ILE A 73 6.22 13.52 4.65
C ILE A 73 7.51 14.21 5.10
N GLY A 74 7.90 14.09 6.37
CA GLY A 74 9.16 14.63 6.92
C GLY A 74 10.40 13.73 6.79
N GLY A 75 10.37 12.75 5.88
CA GLY A 75 11.49 11.85 5.57
C GLY A 75 11.78 11.75 4.07
N GLY A 76 12.30 10.61 3.61
CA GLY A 76 12.79 10.42 2.24
C GLY A 76 13.03 8.96 1.85
N GLY A 77 13.45 8.73 0.60
CA GLY A 77 13.62 7.37 0.07
C GLY A 77 13.83 7.25 -1.44
N PHE A 78 13.48 6.08 -1.98
CA PHE A 78 13.73 5.69 -3.37
C PHE A 78 12.51 5.02 -4.01
N MET A 79 12.13 5.49 -5.19
CA MET A 79 11.05 4.92 -6.02
C MET A 79 11.63 4.34 -7.32
N LEU A 80 11.64 3.01 -7.47
CA LEU A 80 11.80 2.40 -8.79
C LEU A 80 10.50 2.54 -9.59
N VAL A 81 10.59 3.06 -10.80
CA VAL A 81 9.49 3.16 -11.77
C VAL A 81 9.86 2.40 -13.04
N ARG A 82 9.08 1.36 -13.37
CA ARG A 82 9.16 0.60 -14.62
C ARG A 82 7.98 0.99 -15.53
N PRO A 83 8.20 1.78 -16.60
CA PRO A 83 7.15 2.09 -17.57
C PRO A 83 6.68 0.85 -18.35
N ALA A 84 5.37 0.73 -18.57
CA ALA A 84 4.78 -0.35 -19.38
C ALA A 84 5.33 -0.43 -20.82
N ASN A 85 5.70 0.71 -21.41
CA ASN A 85 6.05 0.87 -22.82
C ASN A 85 7.52 0.58 -23.17
N GLY A 86 8.19 -0.31 -22.42
CA GLY A 86 9.58 -0.72 -22.68
C GLY A 86 10.64 0.39 -22.50
N LYS A 87 10.26 1.59 -22.04
CA LYS A 87 11.22 2.64 -21.65
C LYS A 87 12.02 2.16 -20.43
N LYS A 88 13.30 2.55 -20.38
CA LYS A 88 14.23 2.17 -19.30
C LYS A 88 13.65 2.49 -17.91
N THR A 89 13.70 1.50 -17.02
CA THR A 89 13.41 1.65 -15.58
C THR A 89 14.34 2.71 -14.97
N VAL A 90 13.77 3.55 -14.11
CA VAL A 90 14.50 4.61 -13.39
C VAL A 90 14.25 4.50 -11.89
N CYS A 91 15.17 5.08 -11.11
CA CYS A 91 14.95 5.39 -9.71
C CYS A 91 14.70 6.89 -9.57
N VAL A 92 13.61 7.28 -8.91
CA VAL A 92 13.49 8.62 -8.31
C VAL A 92 14.17 8.53 -6.94
N ASP A 93 15.33 9.16 -6.82
CA ASP A 93 16.05 9.37 -5.58
C ASP A 93 15.50 10.64 -4.93
N TYR A 94 14.88 10.47 -3.77
CA TYR A 94 14.42 11.56 -2.91
C TYR A 94 14.92 11.33 -1.48
N ARG A 95 16.15 10.83 -1.37
CA ARG A 95 16.89 10.75 -0.10
C ARG A 95 17.13 12.15 0.45
N GLU A 96 17.09 12.26 1.77
CA GLU A 96 17.38 13.47 2.52
C GLU A 96 18.82 13.96 2.26
N THR A 97 19.01 15.27 2.28
CA THR A 97 20.35 15.89 2.21
C THR A 97 20.75 16.48 3.55
N ALA A 98 22.05 16.48 3.85
CA ALA A 98 22.60 17.24 4.95
C ALA A 98 22.32 18.74 4.78
N PRO A 99 21.94 19.46 5.86
CA PRO A 99 21.92 20.93 5.85
C PRO A 99 23.27 21.52 5.40
N ILE A 100 23.24 22.68 4.75
CA ILE A 100 24.42 23.33 4.18
C ILE A 100 25.44 23.81 5.22
N SER A 101 25.04 23.95 6.48
CA SER A 101 25.94 24.20 7.61
C SER A 101 26.74 22.97 8.03
N MET A 102 26.22 21.75 7.81
CA MET A 102 26.75 20.53 8.40
C MET A 102 28.08 20.08 7.80
N GLN A 103 29.01 19.71 8.66
CA GLN A 103 30.38 19.33 8.33
C GLN A 103 30.73 17.94 8.89
N LYS A 104 31.86 17.40 8.44
CA LYS A 104 32.43 16.10 8.86
C LYS A 104 32.46 15.89 10.38
N ASN A 105 32.57 16.95 11.17
CA ASN A 105 32.69 16.95 12.63
C ASN A 105 31.52 17.62 13.37
N SER A 106 30.35 17.76 12.72
CA SER A 106 29.16 18.33 13.39
C SER A 106 28.60 17.44 14.50
N PHE A 107 28.86 16.12 14.47
CA PHE A 107 28.44 15.18 15.52
C PHE A 107 29.57 14.83 16.50
N THR A 108 29.16 14.53 17.72
CA THR A 108 29.99 14.27 18.91
C THR A 108 29.49 13.01 19.63
N ARG A 109 30.26 12.46 20.58
CA ARG A 109 29.84 11.25 21.34
C ARG A 109 28.63 11.47 22.27
N SER A 110 28.22 12.72 22.49
CA SER A 110 27.05 13.11 23.28
C SER A 110 25.80 13.38 22.45
N ASP A 111 25.90 13.44 21.12
CA ASP A 111 24.73 13.58 20.26
C ASP A 111 23.93 12.27 20.18
N THR A 112 22.61 12.37 19.97
CA THR A 112 21.73 11.22 19.74
C THR A 112 20.82 11.48 18.55
N THR A 113 20.29 10.41 17.95
CA THR A 113 19.40 10.46 16.80
C THR A 113 18.01 11.06 17.12
N PHE A 114 17.59 11.08 18.39
CA PHE A 114 16.27 11.56 18.80
C PHE A 114 16.24 13.08 19.04
N THR A 115 16.87 13.86 18.15
CA THR A 115 17.08 15.31 18.27
C THR A 115 16.90 16.04 16.94
N GLN A 116 16.52 17.33 16.96
CA GLN A 116 16.39 18.15 15.74
C GLN A 116 17.71 18.24 14.94
N LYS A 117 18.86 18.07 15.61
CA LYS A 117 20.20 18.04 14.99
C LYS A 117 20.43 16.82 14.08
N ALA A 118 19.70 15.72 14.30
CA ALA A 118 19.80 14.50 13.48
C ALA A 118 18.90 14.54 12.22
N VAL A 119 18.12 15.60 12.03
CA VAL A 119 17.13 15.70 10.94
C VAL A 119 17.82 16.11 9.63
N GLY A 120 17.72 15.27 8.61
CA GLY A 120 18.07 15.60 7.22
C GLY A 120 16.93 16.34 6.51
N VAL A 121 17.25 17.11 5.47
CA VAL A 121 16.27 17.92 4.73
C VAL A 121 15.24 17.01 4.04
N PRO A 122 13.93 17.07 4.39
CA PRO A 122 12.96 16.06 3.95
C PRO A 122 12.72 16.00 2.43
N GLY A 123 12.74 14.80 1.87
CA GLY A 123 12.63 14.55 0.44
C GLY A 123 11.27 14.08 -0.09
N THR A 124 10.44 13.43 0.73
CA THR A 124 9.22 12.71 0.30
C THR A 124 8.34 13.54 -0.64
N VAL A 125 7.98 14.77 -0.26
CA VAL A 125 7.03 15.58 -1.03
C VAL A 125 7.58 15.97 -2.42
N LYS A 126 8.88 16.31 -2.54
CA LYS A 126 9.52 16.57 -3.84
C LYS A 126 9.74 15.30 -4.66
N GLY A 127 10.01 14.16 -4.01
CA GLY A 127 10.14 12.86 -4.68
C GLY A 127 8.84 12.43 -5.37
N LEU A 128 7.75 12.41 -4.61
CA LEU A 128 6.41 12.10 -5.10
C LEU A 128 5.97 13.08 -6.20
N ALA A 129 6.25 14.37 -6.04
CA ALA A 129 5.98 15.39 -7.06
C ALA A 129 6.78 15.18 -8.36
N LEU A 130 8.06 14.80 -8.27
CA LEU A 130 8.92 14.56 -9.42
C LEU A 130 8.52 13.27 -10.18
N ALA A 131 8.05 12.24 -9.46
CA ALA A 131 7.46 11.07 -10.07
C ALA A 131 6.13 11.42 -10.78
N HIS A 132 5.23 12.13 -10.09
CA HIS A 132 3.93 12.56 -10.61
C HIS A 132 4.07 13.42 -11.87
N ALA A 133 4.88 14.47 -11.83
CA ALA A 133 5.08 15.40 -12.95
C ALA A 133 5.68 14.75 -14.21
N LYS A 134 6.28 13.56 -14.09
CA LYS A 134 6.90 12.83 -15.20
C LYS A 134 6.06 11.66 -15.73
N TYR A 135 5.25 11.03 -14.87
CA TYR A 135 4.57 9.78 -15.18
C TYR A 135 3.07 9.76 -14.84
N GLY A 136 2.58 10.61 -13.93
CA GLY A 136 1.19 10.61 -13.48
C GLY A 136 0.19 11.07 -14.55
N ARG A 137 -1.08 10.77 -14.32
CA ARG A 137 -2.23 11.12 -15.18
C ARG A 137 -3.26 11.97 -14.43
N LEU A 138 -3.49 11.72 -13.15
CA LEU A 138 -4.53 12.40 -12.39
C LEU A 138 -4.05 13.76 -11.86
N LYS A 139 -4.99 14.64 -11.50
CA LYS A 139 -4.66 15.93 -10.87
C LYS A 139 -4.07 15.69 -9.48
N TRP A 140 -2.93 16.30 -9.17
CA TRP A 140 -2.23 16.20 -7.87
C TRP A 140 -3.15 16.24 -6.65
N ALA A 141 -4.12 17.16 -6.62
CA ALA A 141 -5.09 17.29 -5.53
C ALA A 141 -5.89 16.00 -5.23
N ARG A 142 -6.24 15.19 -6.25
CA ARG A 142 -6.95 13.90 -6.08
C ARG A 142 -6.10 12.84 -5.37
N LEU A 143 -4.78 12.97 -5.44
CA LEU A 143 -3.82 12.04 -4.86
C LEU A 143 -3.52 12.40 -3.40
N VAL A 144 -3.53 13.68 -3.04
CA VAL A 144 -3.18 14.17 -1.70
C VAL A 144 -4.41 14.38 -0.79
N MET A 145 -5.55 14.82 -1.34
CA MET A 145 -6.73 15.14 -0.53
C MET A 145 -7.27 13.96 0.31
N PRO A 146 -7.32 12.69 -0.17
CA PRO A 146 -7.82 11.59 0.65
C PRO A 146 -7.03 11.38 1.94
N ALA A 147 -5.73 11.67 1.94
CA ALA A 147 -4.91 11.64 3.15
C ALA A 147 -5.22 12.82 4.09
N SER A 148 -5.50 14.01 3.54
CA SER A 148 -5.99 15.14 4.33
C SER A 148 -7.36 14.86 4.97
N GLU A 149 -8.24 14.15 4.28
CA GLU A 149 -9.57 13.77 4.78
C GLU A 149 -9.46 12.69 5.85
N LEU A 150 -8.66 11.64 5.61
CA LEU A 150 -8.34 10.59 6.58
C LEU A 150 -7.71 11.15 7.87
N ALA A 151 -6.81 12.13 7.76
CA ALA A 151 -6.19 12.77 8.92
C ALA A 151 -7.17 13.63 9.75
N LEU A 152 -8.23 14.14 9.11
CA LEU A 152 -9.24 14.99 9.75
C LEU A 152 -10.41 14.19 10.34
N GLN A 153 -10.87 13.16 9.64
CA GLN A 153 -11.97 12.28 10.06
C GLN A 153 -11.48 11.21 11.06
N GLY A 154 -10.22 10.78 10.89
CA GLY A 154 -9.50 9.89 11.80
C GLY A 154 -9.19 8.53 11.20
N VAL A 155 -8.10 7.93 11.69
CA VAL A 155 -7.68 6.57 11.35
C VAL A 155 -8.21 5.61 12.42
N PRO A 156 -9.01 4.58 12.06
CA PRO A 156 -9.29 3.48 12.98
C PRO A 156 -8.01 2.67 13.20
N ILE A 157 -7.56 2.59 14.45
CA ILE A 157 -6.29 1.97 14.83
C ILE A 157 -6.41 0.43 14.73
N ASP A 158 -5.40 -0.21 14.12
CA ASP A 158 -5.25 -1.66 14.13
C ASP A 158 -4.39 -2.16 15.33
N PRO A 159 -4.35 -3.47 15.63
CA PRO A 159 -3.58 -4.00 16.76
C PRO A 159 -2.07 -3.72 16.74
N ALA A 160 -1.46 -3.54 15.56
CA ALA A 160 -0.04 -3.25 15.42
C ALA A 160 0.26 -1.76 15.60
N LEU A 161 -0.60 -0.88 15.05
CA LEU A 161 -0.50 0.56 15.27
C LEU A 161 -0.77 0.92 16.74
N ALA A 162 -1.76 0.29 17.40
CA ALA A 162 -1.97 0.41 18.84
C ALA A 162 -0.70 0.03 19.63
N LYS A 163 -0.08 -1.11 19.28
CA LYS A 163 1.16 -1.57 19.91
C LYS A 163 2.33 -0.61 19.68
N SER A 164 2.46 -0.03 18.48
CA SER A 164 3.52 0.94 18.15
C SER A 164 3.33 2.28 18.88
N LEU A 165 2.11 2.80 18.91
CA LEU A 165 1.73 4.00 19.68
C LEU A 165 2.03 3.82 21.17
N ASN A 166 1.50 2.77 21.79
CA ASN A 166 1.71 2.53 23.23
C ASN A 166 3.20 2.29 23.54
N TYR A 167 3.93 1.59 22.65
CA TYR A 167 5.38 1.42 22.79
C TYR A 167 6.11 2.76 22.78
N VAL A 168 5.94 3.62 21.76
CA VAL A 168 6.70 4.88 21.69
C VAL A 168 6.34 5.83 22.84
N LEU A 169 5.07 5.87 23.25
CA LEU A 169 4.60 6.67 24.39
C LEU A 169 5.07 6.12 25.76
N SER A 170 5.45 4.85 25.84
CA SER A 170 6.02 4.23 27.05
C SER A 170 7.51 4.52 27.25
N ILE A 171 8.22 5.05 26.24
CA ILE A 171 9.67 5.27 26.32
C ILE A 171 9.98 6.35 27.38
N PRO A 172 10.87 6.12 28.37
CA PRO A 172 11.10 7.05 29.47
C PRO A 172 11.50 8.48 29.07
N SER A 173 12.30 8.65 28.02
CA SER A 173 12.61 9.99 27.46
C SER A 173 11.38 10.63 26.81
N VAL A 174 10.58 9.86 26.06
CA VAL A 174 9.31 10.34 25.48
C VAL A 174 8.31 10.75 26.54
N GLN A 175 8.33 10.15 27.74
CA GLN A 175 7.49 10.57 28.87
C GLN A 175 8.04 11.81 29.59
N SER A 176 9.33 11.82 29.90
CA SER A 176 9.92 12.82 30.83
C SER A 176 10.45 14.09 30.16
N GLU A 177 10.89 14.04 28.89
CA GLU A 177 11.56 15.18 28.27
C GLU A 177 10.59 16.16 27.60
N ASN A 178 10.91 17.46 27.65
CA ASN A 178 10.11 18.50 27.00
C ASN A 178 10.22 18.48 25.47
N THR A 179 11.31 17.94 24.91
CA THR A 179 11.54 17.78 23.46
C THR A 179 10.41 17.00 22.80
N HIS A 180 9.97 15.90 23.42
CA HIS A 180 8.91 15.03 22.90
C HIS A 180 7.48 15.45 23.32
N SER A 181 7.31 16.67 23.86
CA SER A 181 6.00 17.20 24.27
C SER A 181 4.95 17.18 23.16
N GLU A 182 5.34 17.48 21.92
CA GLU A 182 4.42 17.47 20.79
C GLU A 182 4.04 16.06 20.34
N LEU A 183 4.96 15.09 20.44
CA LEU A 183 4.65 13.68 20.19
C LEU A 183 3.57 13.20 21.17
N ARG A 184 3.73 13.51 22.47
CA ARG A 184 2.72 13.22 23.50
C ARG A 184 1.37 13.89 23.21
N ARG A 185 1.37 15.13 22.71
CA ARG A 185 0.14 15.88 22.37
C ARG A 185 -0.59 15.31 21.15
N VAL A 186 0.15 14.91 20.12
CA VAL A 186 -0.42 14.51 18.81
C VAL A 186 -0.77 13.03 18.74
N TYR A 187 0.00 12.16 19.42
CA TYR A 187 -0.16 10.71 19.36
C TYR A 187 -0.56 10.07 20.69
N GLY A 188 -0.59 10.80 21.81
CA GLY A 188 -1.14 10.31 23.08
C GLY A 188 -2.66 10.50 23.17
N LYS A 189 -3.37 9.62 23.90
CA LYS A 189 -4.80 9.79 24.16
C LYS A 189 -5.07 10.93 25.14
N PRO A 190 -6.12 11.76 24.94
CA PRO A 190 -6.48 12.84 25.87
C PRO A 190 -6.85 12.38 27.28
N ASP A 191 -7.24 11.10 27.45
CA ASP A 191 -7.54 10.47 28.74
C ASP A 191 -6.32 9.76 29.37
N HIS A 192 -5.16 9.82 28.72
CA HIS A 192 -3.92 9.13 29.08
C HIS A 192 -4.02 7.60 29.21
N THR A 193 -5.04 6.97 28.59
CA THR A 193 -5.13 5.51 28.49
C THR A 193 -4.26 4.96 27.35
N ASP A 194 -4.06 3.64 27.35
CA ASP A 194 -3.50 2.92 26.20
C ASP A 194 -4.47 2.95 25.00
N TRP A 195 -3.89 3.03 23.79
CA TRP A 195 -4.59 2.79 22.53
C TRP A 195 -4.96 1.32 22.37
N LYS A 196 -6.12 1.08 21.78
CA LYS A 196 -6.67 -0.25 21.47
C LYS A 196 -7.08 -0.31 20.00
N ALA A 197 -7.16 -1.53 19.46
CA ALA A 197 -7.72 -1.72 18.13
C ALA A 197 -9.18 -1.25 18.09
N GLY A 198 -9.54 -0.44 17.10
CA GLY A 198 -10.84 0.22 17.01
C GLY A 198 -10.94 1.60 17.66
N ASP A 199 -9.92 2.06 18.42
CA ASP A 199 -9.82 3.49 18.78
C ASP A 199 -9.53 4.34 17.52
N THR A 200 -9.94 5.62 17.52
CA THR A 200 -9.70 6.53 16.38
C THR A 200 -8.58 7.53 16.67
N LEU A 201 -7.54 7.55 15.84
CA LEU A 201 -6.47 8.56 15.86
C LEU A 201 -6.87 9.78 15.00
N LEU A 202 -6.87 10.98 15.57
CA LEU A 202 -7.14 12.25 14.88
C LEU A 202 -5.86 13.07 14.71
N LEU A 203 -5.55 13.53 13.49
CA LEU A 203 -4.32 14.25 13.16
C LEU A 203 -4.62 15.60 12.47
N PRO A 204 -5.33 16.54 13.12
CA PRO A 204 -5.86 17.75 12.48
C PRO A 204 -4.78 18.71 11.95
N ASP A 205 -3.63 18.80 12.62
CA ASP A 205 -2.50 19.63 12.16
C ASP A 205 -1.88 19.07 10.87
N LEU A 206 -1.75 17.74 10.80
CA LEU A 206 -1.29 17.03 9.60
C LEU A 206 -2.33 17.15 8.47
N ALA A 207 -3.63 17.08 8.78
CA ALA A 207 -4.69 17.32 7.83
C ALA A 207 -4.58 18.72 7.20
N ALA A 208 -4.34 19.77 8.01
CA ALA A 208 -4.14 21.12 7.49
C ALA A 208 -2.92 21.20 6.55
N THR A 209 -1.79 20.61 6.93
CA THR A 209 -0.57 20.50 6.12
C THR A 209 -0.83 19.79 4.78
N LEU A 210 -1.47 18.61 4.81
CA LEU A 210 -1.82 17.83 3.61
C LEU A 210 -2.79 18.59 2.71
N ARG A 211 -3.77 19.31 3.28
CA ARG A 211 -4.71 20.14 2.51
C ARG A 211 -4.00 21.28 1.77
N LEU A 212 -3.02 21.93 2.41
CA LEU A 212 -2.19 22.95 1.75
C LEU A 212 -1.40 22.34 0.59
N ILE A 213 -0.73 21.20 0.79
CA ILE A 213 0.02 20.49 -0.26
C ILE A 213 -0.90 20.05 -1.41
N ALA A 214 -2.14 19.63 -1.12
CA ALA A 214 -3.14 19.27 -2.12
C ALA A 214 -3.62 20.48 -2.95
N GLN A 215 -3.86 21.63 -2.29
CA GLN A 215 -4.48 22.82 -2.91
C GLN A 215 -3.48 23.78 -3.56
N GLN A 216 -2.26 23.90 -3.01
CA GLN A 216 -1.22 24.83 -3.46
C GLN A 216 -0.06 24.11 -4.17
N GLY A 217 -0.05 22.78 -4.16
CA GLY A 217 0.97 21.95 -4.77
C GLY A 217 2.18 21.70 -3.86
N PRO A 218 3.13 20.85 -4.29
CA PRO A 218 4.24 20.35 -3.47
C PRO A 218 5.22 21.43 -3.00
N ASP A 219 5.28 22.58 -3.68
CA ASP A 219 6.13 23.70 -3.26
C ASP A 219 5.69 24.33 -1.94
N SER A 220 4.43 24.15 -1.49
CA SER A 220 3.94 24.71 -0.21
C SER A 220 4.55 24.05 1.03
N PHE A 221 5.20 22.89 0.89
CA PHE A 221 5.97 22.26 1.97
C PHE A 221 7.34 22.94 2.15
N TYR A 222 7.97 23.33 1.04
CA TYR A 222 9.33 23.88 0.99
C TYR A 222 9.37 25.42 1.01
N LYS A 223 8.22 26.07 0.85
CA LYS A 223 8.05 27.54 0.84
C LYS A 223 6.81 27.94 1.63
N GLY A 224 6.80 29.14 2.19
CA GLY A 224 5.61 29.66 2.89
C GLY A 224 5.48 29.15 4.33
N ALA A 225 4.27 28.74 4.73
CA ALA A 225 3.94 28.45 6.13
C ALA A 225 4.64 27.20 6.67
N ILE A 226 4.50 26.05 5.99
CA ILE A 226 5.05 24.77 6.45
C ILE A 226 6.58 24.83 6.59
N ALA A 227 7.25 25.47 5.63
CA ALA A 227 8.69 25.69 5.66
C ALA A 227 9.14 26.53 6.87
N LYS A 228 8.38 27.57 7.24
CA LYS A 228 8.66 28.36 8.45
C LYS A 228 8.45 27.55 9.71
N GLN A 229 7.37 26.77 9.81
CA GLN A 229 7.10 25.92 10.96
C GLN A 229 8.20 24.87 11.17
N LEU A 230 8.74 24.29 10.10
CA LEU A 230 9.88 23.36 10.15
C LEU A 230 11.14 24.05 10.72
N VAL A 231 11.50 25.22 10.19
CA VAL A 231 12.69 25.98 10.65
C VAL A 231 12.50 26.55 12.08
N GLU A 232 11.28 26.93 12.46
CA GLU A 232 10.93 27.29 13.84
C GLU A 232 11.05 26.10 14.80
N GLU A 233 10.80 24.87 14.33
CA GLU A 233 11.01 23.66 15.13
C GLU A 233 12.50 23.31 15.27
N MET A 234 13.31 23.50 14.22
CA MET A 234 14.78 23.36 14.30
C MET A 234 15.37 24.22 15.43
N GLY A 235 14.91 25.47 15.53
CA GLY A 235 15.31 26.41 16.58
C GLY A 235 14.94 25.99 18.01
N ARG A 236 14.16 24.92 18.22
CA ARG A 236 13.81 24.41 19.57
C ARG A 236 14.77 23.38 20.13
N GLY A 237 15.68 22.83 19.32
CA GLY A 237 16.54 21.71 19.74
C GLY A 237 17.83 21.58 18.93
N ASN A 238 18.44 22.71 18.54
CA ASN A 238 19.70 22.77 17.78
C ASN A 238 19.65 22.02 16.43
N GLY A 239 18.50 22.09 15.74
CA GLY A 239 18.39 21.68 14.35
C GLY A 239 19.02 22.68 13.40
N GLU A 240 19.53 22.17 12.28
CA GLU A 240 20.40 22.92 11.35
C GLU A 240 19.73 23.24 10.00
N ILE A 241 18.49 22.76 9.75
CA ILE A 241 17.76 23.03 8.49
C ILE A 241 17.31 24.49 8.47
N SER A 242 17.75 25.24 7.45
CA SER A 242 17.30 26.61 7.16
C SER A 242 16.26 26.67 6.05
N LEU A 243 15.68 27.86 5.82
CA LEU A 243 14.83 28.10 4.63
C LEU A 243 15.62 27.94 3.32
N GLN A 244 16.93 28.18 3.33
CA GLN A 244 17.79 28.04 2.16
C GLN A 244 18.00 26.57 1.77
N ASP A 245 18.05 25.68 2.76
CA ASP A 245 18.10 24.22 2.55
C ASP A 245 16.82 23.71 1.89
N LEU A 246 15.66 24.13 2.43
CA LEU A 246 14.35 23.76 1.89
C LEU A 246 14.14 24.28 0.45
N GLU A 247 14.62 25.49 0.14
CA GLU A 247 14.54 26.02 -1.22
C GLU A 247 15.49 25.31 -2.20
N GLN A 248 16.68 24.90 -1.75
CA GLN A 248 17.66 24.22 -2.60
C GLN A 248 17.39 22.73 -2.81
N TYR A 249 16.63 22.07 -1.92
CA TYR A 249 16.38 20.64 -1.97
C TYR A 249 15.77 20.16 -3.30
N LYS A 250 16.36 19.10 -3.87
CA LYS A 250 15.93 18.47 -5.12
C LYS A 250 16.02 16.95 -5.03
N ALA A 251 14.88 16.30 -5.32
CA ALA A 251 14.86 14.92 -5.77
C ALA A 251 15.50 14.81 -7.16
N VAL A 252 16.06 13.64 -7.47
CA VAL A 252 16.87 13.35 -8.67
C VAL A 252 16.32 12.10 -9.35
N ILE A 253 16.39 12.02 -10.68
CA ILE A 253 16.08 10.76 -11.40
C ILE A 253 17.38 10.14 -11.89
N ARG A 254 17.69 8.95 -11.37
CA ARG A 254 18.87 8.15 -11.72
C ARG A 254 18.43 6.91 -12.54
N PRO A 255 19.28 6.35 -13.42
CA PRO A 255 19.01 5.04 -14.01
C PRO A 255 18.93 3.97 -12.91
N ALA A 256 18.07 2.96 -13.07
CA ALA A 256 18.10 1.80 -12.16
C ALA A 256 19.40 0.99 -12.35
N MET A 257 19.91 0.40 -11.26
CA MET A 257 20.95 -0.62 -11.34
C MET A 257 20.40 -1.84 -12.08
N LYS A 258 21.20 -2.48 -12.93
CA LYS A 258 20.82 -3.72 -13.63
C LYS A 258 21.86 -4.81 -13.46
N GLY A 259 21.42 -5.98 -13.02
CA GLY A 259 22.19 -7.22 -12.98
C GLY A 259 21.47 -8.36 -13.70
N ASN A 260 22.11 -9.53 -13.81
CA ASN A 260 21.50 -10.75 -14.33
C ASN A 260 21.87 -11.93 -13.44
N PHE A 261 20.91 -12.80 -13.12
CA PHE A 261 21.10 -14.01 -12.30
C PHE A 261 20.17 -15.12 -12.80
N ARG A 262 20.71 -16.30 -13.12
CA ARG A 262 19.92 -17.49 -13.54
C ARG A 262 18.83 -17.22 -14.61
N GLY A 263 19.11 -16.33 -15.56
CA GLY A 263 18.18 -15.94 -16.63
C GLY A 263 17.23 -14.77 -16.30
N TYR A 264 17.14 -14.36 -15.04
CA TYR A 264 16.40 -13.17 -14.61
C TYR A 264 17.26 -11.91 -14.73
N THR A 265 16.67 -10.82 -15.22
CA THR A 265 17.19 -9.46 -15.04
C THR A 265 16.78 -8.96 -13.65
N ILE A 266 17.74 -8.43 -12.89
CA ILE A 266 17.53 -7.82 -11.58
C ILE A 266 17.62 -6.30 -11.74
N LEU A 267 16.64 -5.57 -11.24
CA LEU A 267 16.59 -4.10 -11.25
C LEU A 267 16.53 -3.57 -9.82
N GLY A 268 17.41 -2.64 -9.46
CA GLY A 268 17.53 -2.12 -8.09
C GLY A 268 17.82 -0.61 -8.02
N ALA A 269 17.60 0.00 -6.85
CA ALA A 269 18.01 1.39 -6.60
C ALA A 269 19.55 1.56 -6.68
N PRO A 270 20.06 2.64 -7.31
CA PRO A 270 21.46 3.00 -7.31
C PRO A 270 21.88 3.76 -6.03
N PRO A 271 23.19 3.93 -5.80
CA PRO A 271 23.73 4.88 -4.82
C PRO A 271 23.06 6.26 -4.94
N PRO A 272 22.70 6.93 -3.82
CA PRO A 272 23.06 6.62 -2.42
C PRO A 272 22.34 5.43 -1.75
N SER A 273 21.45 4.68 -2.42
CA SER A 273 21.08 3.35 -1.94
C SER A 273 22.20 2.34 -2.18
N SER A 274 22.57 1.58 -1.13
CA SER A 274 23.43 0.40 -1.26
C SER A 274 22.71 -0.83 -1.85
N GLY A 275 21.37 -0.83 -1.85
CA GLY A 275 20.55 -2.02 -2.08
C GLY A 275 20.77 -2.70 -3.42
N GLY A 276 20.65 -1.95 -4.53
CA GLY A 276 20.83 -2.51 -5.87
C GLY A 276 22.23 -3.07 -6.10
N THR A 277 23.26 -2.39 -5.59
CA THR A 277 24.66 -2.86 -5.66
C THR A 277 24.82 -4.16 -4.87
N CYS A 278 24.46 -4.17 -3.59
CA CYS A 278 24.65 -5.31 -2.70
C CYS A 278 23.89 -6.57 -3.15
N ILE A 279 22.65 -6.42 -3.64
CA ILE A 279 21.86 -7.56 -4.14
C ILE A 279 22.49 -8.13 -5.42
N ILE A 280 22.90 -7.29 -6.38
CA ILE A 280 23.53 -7.75 -7.63
C ILE A 280 24.88 -8.42 -7.33
N GLU A 281 25.68 -7.86 -6.42
CA GLU A 281 26.94 -8.43 -5.97
C GLU A 281 26.77 -9.79 -5.29
N ALA A 282 25.84 -9.91 -4.33
CA ALA A 282 25.53 -11.16 -3.65
C ALA A 282 25.08 -12.26 -4.63
N LEU A 283 24.18 -11.93 -5.56
CA LEU A 283 23.72 -12.86 -6.60
C LEU A 283 24.85 -13.26 -7.56
N ASN A 284 25.74 -12.32 -7.92
CA ASN A 284 26.92 -12.64 -8.72
C ASN A 284 27.89 -13.61 -8.02
N ILE A 285 28.03 -13.51 -6.69
CA ILE A 285 28.88 -14.41 -5.88
C ILE A 285 28.23 -15.79 -5.80
N ILE A 286 26.93 -15.85 -5.47
CA ILE A 286 26.15 -17.09 -5.33
C ILE A 286 26.08 -17.88 -6.65
N GLU A 287 26.03 -17.22 -7.81
CA GLU A 287 25.92 -17.89 -9.12
C GLU A 287 27.07 -18.87 -9.42
N ASN A 288 28.24 -18.67 -8.80
CA ASN A 288 29.42 -19.56 -8.93
C ASN A 288 29.26 -20.90 -8.20
N PHE A 289 28.23 -21.05 -7.36
CA PHE A 289 27.94 -22.26 -6.61
C PHE A 289 26.69 -22.96 -7.17
N ASN A 290 26.67 -24.29 -7.07
CA ASN A 290 25.45 -25.08 -7.22
C ASN A 290 24.71 -25.07 -5.88
N MET A 291 23.84 -24.08 -5.67
CA MET A 291 23.08 -23.88 -4.43
C MET A 291 21.80 -24.72 -4.41
N SER A 292 21.10 -24.85 -5.54
CA SER A 292 19.89 -25.67 -5.74
C SER A 292 20.02 -27.18 -5.43
N LYS A 293 21.24 -27.70 -5.17
CA LYS A 293 21.44 -29.03 -4.57
C LYS A 293 21.04 -29.11 -3.08
N TRP A 294 20.72 -27.98 -2.46
CA TRP A 294 20.35 -27.84 -1.06
C TRP A 294 18.97 -27.19 -0.92
N ASP A 295 18.21 -27.59 0.10
CA ASP A 295 17.05 -26.83 0.57
C ASP A 295 17.48 -25.46 1.15
N ARG A 296 16.59 -24.46 1.12
CA ARG A 296 16.88 -23.10 1.62
C ARG A 296 17.26 -23.04 3.11
N TYR A 297 16.82 -24.01 3.92
CA TYR A 297 17.11 -24.09 5.35
C TYR A 297 18.23 -25.10 5.68
N ASN A 298 18.89 -25.66 4.67
CA ASN A 298 20.08 -26.49 4.86
C ASN A 298 21.25 -25.66 5.45
N PRO A 299 22.00 -26.15 6.46
CA PRO A 299 23.08 -25.39 7.09
C PRO A 299 24.16 -24.90 6.11
N GLN A 300 24.59 -25.70 5.13
CA GLN A 300 25.58 -25.28 4.14
C GLN A 300 25.03 -24.18 3.19
N CYS A 301 23.73 -24.22 2.87
CA CYS A 301 23.08 -23.16 2.12
C CYS A 301 23.02 -21.84 2.91
N ILE A 302 22.58 -21.91 4.19
CA ILE A 302 22.55 -20.74 5.08
C ILE A 302 23.95 -20.17 5.29
N HIS A 303 24.95 -21.02 5.54
CA HIS A 303 26.34 -20.63 5.68
C HIS A 303 26.85 -19.90 4.42
N LEU A 304 26.60 -20.42 3.20
CA LEU A 304 27.02 -19.76 1.96
C LEU A 304 26.38 -18.37 1.77
N ILE A 305 25.09 -18.23 2.12
CA ILE A 305 24.41 -16.92 2.08
C ILE A 305 25.03 -15.98 3.13
N ALA A 306 25.29 -16.46 4.35
CA ALA A 306 25.93 -15.67 5.42
C ALA A 306 27.36 -15.21 5.05
N GLU A 307 28.20 -16.10 4.51
CA GLU A 307 29.56 -15.78 4.04
C GLU A 307 29.55 -14.78 2.89
N THR A 308 28.55 -14.87 2.01
CA THR A 308 28.33 -13.91 0.92
C THR A 308 27.96 -12.54 1.50
N CYS A 309 26.93 -12.47 2.34
CA CYS A 309 26.49 -11.20 2.95
C CYS A 309 27.58 -10.58 3.84
N ARG A 310 28.39 -11.37 4.57
CA ARG A 310 29.55 -10.89 5.32
C ARG A 310 30.54 -10.11 4.44
N ARG A 311 30.81 -10.58 3.21
CA ARG A 311 31.70 -9.90 2.25
C ARG A 311 31.04 -8.66 1.65
N VAL A 312 29.82 -8.80 1.15
CA VAL A 312 29.04 -7.71 0.54
C VAL A 312 28.82 -6.53 1.50
N PHE A 313 28.66 -6.77 2.81
CA PHE A 313 28.54 -5.68 3.79
C PHE A 313 29.88 -5.02 4.15
N ALA A 314 31.00 -5.75 4.06
CA ALA A 314 32.32 -5.14 4.16
C ALA A 314 32.58 -4.20 2.96
N ASP A 315 32.27 -4.62 1.74
CA ASP A 315 32.43 -3.78 0.55
C ASP A 315 31.40 -2.63 0.49
N ARG A 316 30.16 -2.83 1.00
CA ARG A 316 29.22 -1.73 1.30
C ARG A 316 29.88 -0.66 2.17
N ALA A 317 30.47 -1.07 3.29
CA ALA A 317 31.12 -0.17 4.23
C ALA A 317 32.37 0.49 3.61
N ARG A 318 33.16 -0.25 2.83
CA ARG A 318 34.43 0.19 2.26
C ARG A 318 34.29 1.18 1.10
N TYR A 319 33.22 1.06 0.31
CA TYR A 319 33.11 1.75 -0.98
C TYR A 319 31.86 2.60 -1.22
N LEU A 320 30.72 2.32 -0.58
CA LEU A 320 29.45 2.93 -0.97
C LEU A 320 29.13 4.22 -0.20
N GLY A 321 28.54 5.19 -0.89
CA GLY A 321 28.15 6.50 -0.38
C GLY A 321 27.35 7.29 -1.42
N ASP A 322 27.16 8.59 -1.22
CA ASP A 322 26.59 9.47 -2.23
C ASP A 322 27.52 9.54 -3.47
N PRO A 323 27.05 9.20 -4.69
CA PRO A 323 27.87 9.26 -5.91
C PRO A 323 28.24 10.69 -6.34
N GLU A 324 27.58 11.73 -5.82
CA GLU A 324 27.98 13.13 -6.04
C GLU A 324 29.25 13.50 -5.22
N TYR A 325 29.62 12.68 -4.23
CA TYR A 325 30.76 12.89 -3.33
C TYR A 325 31.76 11.71 -3.31
N THR A 326 31.40 10.56 -3.89
CA THR A 326 32.12 9.28 -3.75
C THR A 326 32.21 8.57 -5.09
N ARG A 327 33.42 8.18 -5.53
CA ARG A 327 33.56 7.30 -6.69
C ARG A 327 33.18 5.86 -6.32
N ILE A 328 31.97 5.45 -6.71
CA ILE A 328 31.51 4.06 -6.59
C ILE A 328 32.29 3.17 -7.58
N PRO A 329 32.89 2.04 -7.15
CA PRO A 329 33.61 1.15 -8.06
C PRO A 329 32.68 0.24 -8.86
N GLU A 330 32.77 0.31 -10.19
CA GLU A 330 32.00 -0.53 -11.12
C GLU A 330 32.30 -2.04 -11.00
N PHE A 331 33.44 -2.41 -10.42
CA PHE A 331 33.83 -3.83 -10.31
C PHE A 331 32.94 -4.63 -9.36
N LEU A 332 32.29 -3.98 -8.38
CA LEU A 332 31.46 -4.64 -7.36
C LEU A 332 30.34 -5.48 -8.00
N THR A 333 29.64 -4.94 -8.98
CA THR A 333 28.57 -5.65 -9.71
C THR A 333 29.08 -6.50 -10.88
N SER A 334 30.40 -6.76 -10.98
CA SER A 334 30.99 -7.55 -12.06
C SER A 334 31.07 -9.05 -11.74
N LYS A 335 30.78 -9.89 -12.75
CA LYS A 335 30.98 -11.36 -12.68
C LYS A 335 32.45 -11.78 -12.54
N LYS A 336 33.42 -10.88 -12.78
CA LYS A 336 34.84 -11.15 -12.53
C LYS A 336 35.11 -11.08 -11.03
N TYR A 337 34.85 -9.93 -10.42
CA TYR A 337 35.11 -9.70 -8.99
C TYR A 337 34.39 -10.72 -8.11
N ALA A 338 33.12 -11.02 -8.43
CA ALA A 338 32.35 -12.01 -7.70
C ALA A 338 32.97 -13.43 -7.69
N ARG A 339 33.79 -13.82 -8.68
CA ARG A 339 34.55 -15.08 -8.65
C ARG A 339 35.73 -15.00 -7.69
N GLU A 340 36.44 -13.88 -7.69
CA GLU A 340 37.57 -13.61 -6.79
C GLU A 340 37.08 -13.62 -5.32
N VAL A 341 35.91 -13.02 -5.08
CA VAL A 341 35.20 -13.08 -3.79
C VAL A 341 34.70 -14.49 -3.47
N ALA A 342 34.07 -15.21 -4.41
CA ALA A 342 33.60 -16.59 -4.20
C ALA A 342 34.73 -17.57 -3.86
N MET A 343 35.92 -17.42 -4.46
CA MET A 343 37.11 -18.23 -4.16
C MET A 343 37.62 -18.06 -2.72
N SER A 344 37.18 -17.01 -2.01
CA SER A 344 37.54 -16.78 -0.59
C SER A 344 36.59 -17.44 0.42
N ILE A 345 35.56 -18.17 -0.02
CA ILE A 345 34.54 -18.79 0.84
C ILE A 345 34.89 -20.27 1.07
N ASP A 346 35.24 -20.65 2.31
CA ASP A 346 35.29 -22.05 2.73
C ASP A 346 33.90 -22.52 3.15
N LEU A 347 33.28 -23.38 2.31
CA LEU A 347 31.93 -23.92 2.49
C LEU A 347 31.69 -24.74 3.77
N ASN A 348 32.72 -24.94 4.59
CA ASN A 348 32.66 -25.71 5.85
C ASN A 348 33.02 -24.87 7.08
N LYS A 349 33.49 -23.63 6.91
CA LYS A 349 34.03 -22.83 8.01
C LYS A 349 33.75 -21.34 7.85
N ALA A 350 33.13 -20.75 8.88
CA ALA A 350 32.84 -19.33 8.93
C ALA A 350 34.13 -18.48 8.92
N THR A 351 34.11 -17.38 8.17
CA THR A 351 35.25 -16.44 8.11
C THR A 351 35.08 -15.35 9.16
N PRO A 352 35.92 -15.24 10.21
CA PRO A 352 35.81 -14.16 11.20
C PRO A 352 35.86 -12.78 10.53
N SER A 353 34.90 -11.91 10.83
CA SER A 353 34.71 -10.64 10.11
C SER A 353 35.92 -9.71 10.20
N GLY A 354 36.71 -9.77 11.28
CA GLY A 354 37.97 -9.01 11.41
C GLY A 354 39.09 -9.42 10.45
N LEU A 355 38.97 -10.56 9.76
CA LEU A 355 39.90 -10.96 8.68
C LEU A 355 39.49 -10.41 7.30
N ILE A 356 38.26 -9.89 7.18
CA ILE A 356 37.73 -9.27 5.97
C ILE A 356 37.90 -7.75 6.13
N THR A 357 38.67 -7.13 5.23
CA THR A 357 39.04 -5.70 5.29
C THR A 357 39.70 -5.30 6.63
N PRO A 358 40.84 -5.91 7.01
CA PRO A 358 41.50 -5.72 8.30
C PRO A 358 42.06 -4.30 8.52
N GLU A 359 41.95 -3.38 7.56
CA GLU A 359 42.39 -1.99 7.67
C GLU A 359 41.40 -1.04 8.40
N ILE A 360 40.44 -1.56 9.18
CA ILE A 360 39.26 -0.83 9.68
C ILE A 360 39.04 -1.00 11.23
N ASN A 361 38.96 0.10 12.01
CA ASN A 361 38.94 0.16 13.52
C ASN A 361 37.54 0.50 14.16
N VAL A 362 37.39 0.99 15.44
CA VAL A 362 36.35 0.60 16.49
C VAL A 362 35.34 1.65 17.16
N THR A 363 33.97 1.56 17.05
CA THR A 363 32.75 1.71 17.97
C THR A 363 31.38 1.19 17.32
N SER A 364 30.13 1.35 17.89
CA SER A 364 28.83 0.55 17.60
C SER A 364 27.48 1.26 17.14
N GLU A 365 26.37 0.59 16.68
CA GLU A 365 25.14 1.22 16.01
C GLU A 365 23.72 0.48 16.01
N SER A 366 22.67 0.91 15.21
CA SER A 366 21.17 0.65 15.35
C SER A 366 20.29 0.50 14.02
N PRO A 367 18.93 0.19 14.01
CA PRO A 367 18.09 -0.01 12.76
C PRO A 367 16.52 0.29 12.71
N ASP A 368 15.91 0.77 11.58
CA ASP A 368 14.43 0.65 11.22
C ASP A 368 14.01 0.99 9.72
N THR A 369 12.71 0.96 9.23
CA THR A 369 12.13 1.50 7.89
C THR A 369 10.61 1.14 7.55
N THR A 370 9.99 1.60 6.41
CA THR A 370 8.76 1.04 5.69
C THR A 370 8.92 0.80 4.15
N HIS A 371 8.01 0.06 3.48
CA HIS A 371 8.00 -0.26 2.03
C HIS A 371 6.58 -0.45 1.41
N PHE A 372 6.42 -0.22 0.10
CA PHE A 372 5.24 -0.64 -0.69
C PHE A 372 5.53 -0.98 -2.18
N SER A 373 4.67 -1.81 -2.79
CA SER A 373 4.75 -2.27 -4.19
C SER A 373 3.41 -2.13 -4.94
N ILE A 374 3.43 -1.72 -6.22
CA ILE A 374 2.25 -1.44 -7.06
C ILE A 374 2.46 -1.91 -8.50
N VAL A 375 1.42 -2.46 -9.14
CA VAL A 375 1.35 -2.69 -10.60
C VAL A 375 -0.04 -2.32 -11.14
N ASP A 376 -0.10 -1.51 -12.20
CA ASP A 376 -1.38 -1.08 -12.83
C ASP A 376 -1.89 -2.02 -13.92
N LYS A 377 -3.11 -1.76 -14.44
CA LYS A 377 -3.74 -2.57 -15.51
C LYS A 377 -2.92 -2.62 -16.81
N ASN A 378 -1.99 -1.69 -17.01
CA ASN A 378 -1.15 -1.57 -18.21
C ASN A 378 0.23 -2.25 -18.05
N GLY A 379 0.59 -2.70 -16.84
CA GLY A 379 1.92 -3.27 -16.55
C GLY A 379 3.01 -2.23 -16.26
N MET A 380 2.62 -0.99 -15.90
CA MET A 380 3.53 -0.07 -15.20
C MET A 380 3.68 -0.55 -13.77
N ALA A 381 4.91 -0.56 -13.25
CA ALA A 381 5.19 -0.99 -11.88
C ALA A 381 5.97 0.06 -11.09
N VAL A 382 5.69 0.10 -9.79
CA VAL A 382 6.39 0.91 -8.80
C VAL A 382 6.80 0.04 -7.60
N SER A 383 8.07 0.11 -7.21
CA SER A 383 8.58 -0.42 -5.94
C SER A 383 9.18 0.75 -5.17
N ASN A 384 8.69 1.02 -3.97
CA ASN A 384 9.01 2.25 -3.24
C ASN A 384 9.36 1.96 -1.78
N THR A 385 10.53 2.41 -1.34
CA THR A 385 11.00 2.25 0.04
C THR A 385 11.38 3.62 0.58
N TYR A 386 10.79 4.02 1.70
CA TYR A 386 10.97 5.33 2.33
C TYR A 386 10.90 5.23 3.86
N THR A 387 11.42 6.22 4.57
CA THR A 387 11.64 6.11 6.03
C THR A 387 11.78 7.46 6.73
N LEU A 388 12.00 7.40 8.05
CA LEU A 388 12.36 8.47 8.98
C LEU A 388 13.71 8.15 9.69
N GLU A 389 14.54 7.29 9.10
CA GLU A 389 15.48 6.33 9.70
C GLU A 389 14.80 5.40 10.72
N ALA A 390 14.67 5.84 11.97
CA ALA A 390 14.13 5.03 13.06
C ALA A 390 12.59 4.89 13.00
N SER A 391 12.01 3.91 13.71
CA SER A 391 10.58 3.94 14.03
C SER A 391 10.26 5.19 14.87
N TRP A 392 9.29 5.96 14.40
CA TRP A 392 8.94 7.32 14.84
C TRP A 392 10.03 8.38 14.61
N GLY A 393 11.08 8.05 13.86
CA GLY A 393 12.19 8.94 13.50
C GLY A 393 12.89 9.57 14.71
N SER A 394 13.15 10.87 14.61
CA SER A 394 13.70 11.67 15.70
C SER A 394 12.72 11.86 16.88
N ARG A 395 11.49 11.32 16.80
CA ARG A 395 10.40 11.45 17.77
C ARG A 395 9.98 12.90 18.03
N ILE A 396 10.23 13.77 17.05
CA ILE A 396 9.85 15.19 17.05
C ILE A 396 8.77 15.40 15.99
N VAL A 397 7.70 16.09 16.38
CA VAL A 397 6.60 16.49 15.52
C VAL A 397 6.68 18.00 15.30
N VAL A 398 6.53 18.46 14.05
CA VAL A 398 6.60 19.89 13.73
C VAL A 398 5.36 20.61 14.27
N LYS A 399 5.58 21.56 15.20
CA LYS A 399 4.51 22.25 15.92
C LYS A 399 3.57 23.02 15.00
N GLY A 400 2.28 22.69 15.07
CA GLY A 400 1.23 23.25 14.20
C GLY A 400 1.26 22.77 12.74
N ALA A 401 2.09 21.78 12.39
CA ALA A 401 2.11 21.15 11.06
C ALA A 401 1.92 19.62 11.13
N GLY A 402 2.12 18.99 12.29
CA GLY A 402 1.63 17.64 12.61
C GLY A 402 2.41 16.46 12.03
N PHE A 403 3.43 16.68 11.20
CA PHE A 403 4.27 15.61 10.64
C PHE A 403 5.51 15.32 11.51
N LEU A 404 6.00 14.08 11.43
CA LEU A 404 7.20 13.61 12.13
C LEU A 404 8.46 13.94 11.32
N LEU A 405 9.55 14.24 12.02
CA LEU A 405 10.86 14.48 11.43
C LEU A 405 11.74 13.23 11.46
N ASN A 406 12.45 12.97 10.35
CA ASN A 406 13.43 11.90 10.26
C ASN A 406 14.60 12.10 11.24
N ASN A 407 15.40 11.07 11.47
CA ASN A 407 16.73 11.18 12.07
C ASN A 407 17.85 10.73 11.11
N GLU A 408 17.65 10.95 9.81
CA GLU A 408 18.42 10.31 8.74
C GLU A 408 19.90 10.68 8.73
N MET A 409 20.29 11.81 9.35
CA MET A 409 21.70 12.13 9.54
C MET A 409 22.43 11.06 10.37
N GLY A 410 21.71 10.25 11.16
CA GLY A 410 22.24 9.08 11.88
C GLY A 410 22.83 8.00 10.97
N ASP A 411 22.35 7.89 9.73
CA ASP A 411 22.83 6.94 8.71
C ASP A 411 24.14 7.43 8.04
N PHE A 412 24.76 8.52 8.54
CA PHE A 412 26.14 8.91 8.24
C PHE A 412 27.14 8.35 9.26
N ASN A 413 28.38 8.17 8.82
CA ASN A 413 29.52 7.78 9.66
C ASN A 413 29.96 8.96 10.57
N TRP A 414 29.27 9.16 11.70
CA TRP A 414 29.52 10.25 12.68
C TRP A 414 30.93 10.26 13.28
N PHE A 415 31.62 9.12 13.29
CA PHE A 415 32.91 8.94 13.96
C PHE A 415 33.99 8.52 12.95
N PRO A 416 34.60 9.51 12.25
CA PRO A 416 35.69 9.30 11.29
C PRO A 416 36.82 8.36 11.75
N GLY A 417 36.85 7.14 11.22
CA GLY A 417 37.85 6.11 11.54
C GLY A 417 37.35 4.97 12.45
N GLU A 418 36.09 5.01 12.91
CA GLU A 418 35.50 4.05 13.87
C GLU A 418 34.29 3.27 13.30
N THR A 419 34.55 2.11 12.69
CA THR A 419 33.58 0.99 12.48
C THR A 419 33.53 0.11 13.76
N ASN A 420 32.85 -1.03 13.98
CA ASN A 420 33.38 -2.16 14.84
C ASN A 420 32.52 -3.43 14.82
N GLU A 421 33.02 -4.47 15.50
CA GLU A 421 32.37 -5.70 16.03
C GLU A 421 30.94 -5.59 16.59
N ALA A 422 30.41 -4.40 16.82
CA ALA A 422 29.04 -4.10 17.28
C ALA A 422 28.35 -3.02 16.42
N GLY A 423 28.82 -2.80 15.19
CA GLY A 423 28.00 -2.38 14.06
C GLY A 423 28.14 -0.94 13.55
N ARG A 424 28.92 -0.04 14.16
CA ARG A 424 29.17 1.28 13.54
C ARG A 424 29.98 1.11 12.29
N ILE A 425 29.90 2.08 11.37
CA ILE A 425 30.83 2.21 10.25
C ILE A 425 31.49 3.60 10.32
N GLY A 426 32.83 3.66 10.25
CA GLY A 426 33.62 4.90 10.35
C GLY A 426 34.34 5.31 9.07
N THR A 427 34.04 4.65 7.95
CA THR A 427 34.77 4.74 6.68
C THR A 427 34.57 6.07 5.94
N LYS A 428 35.41 6.34 4.93
CA LYS A 428 35.42 7.60 4.17
C LYS A 428 34.22 7.84 3.24
N PRO A 429 33.64 6.84 2.54
CA PRO A 429 32.51 7.04 1.62
C PRO A 429 31.30 7.75 2.23
N ASN A 430 30.94 7.43 3.47
CA ASN A 430 29.69 7.85 4.09
C ASN A 430 29.88 8.87 5.24
N MET A 431 30.92 9.71 5.15
CA MET A 431 31.11 10.83 6.09
C MET A 431 30.13 11.98 5.81
N VAL A 432 29.74 12.73 6.85
CA VAL A 432 28.92 13.95 6.75
C VAL A 432 29.60 15.01 5.88
N ALA A 433 28.84 15.67 5.00
CA ALA A 433 29.23 16.89 4.29
C ALA A 433 27.97 17.66 3.87
N ALA A 434 28.06 18.99 3.81
CA ALA A 434 26.98 19.89 3.37
C ALA A 434 26.34 19.45 2.04
N GLY A 435 25.01 19.36 2.00
CA GLY A 435 24.22 18.96 0.82
C GLY A 435 24.25 17.48 0.43
N LYS A 436 25.08 16.65 1.09
CA LYS A 436 25.27 15.23 0.77
C LYS A 436 24.12 14.35 1.28
N ARG A 437 23.82 13.24 0.60
CA ARG A 437 22.85 12.21 1.01
C ARG A 437 23.52 11.07 1.79
N MET A 438 22.78 10.46 2.74
CA MET A 438 23.29 9.34 3.57
C MET A 438 23.14 7.99 2.87
N LEU A 439 24.09 7.07 3.11
CA LEU A 439 24.13 5.72 2.52
C LEU A 439 22.99 4.82 3.03
N SER A 440 21.90 4.76 2.28
CA SER A 440 20.73 3.98 2.67
C SER A 440 20.88 2.47 2.45
N SER A 441 20.15 1.68 3.22
CA SER A 441 19.93 0.24 3.02
C SER A 441 18.63 -0.09 2.25
N GLN A 442 17.81 0.93 1.95
CA GLN A 442 16.54 0.80 1.25
C GLN A 442 16.69 0.15 -0.13
N SER A 443 16.09 -1.03 -0.34
CA SER A 443 16.31 -1.86 -1.53
C SER A 443 15.02 -2.15 -2.33
N PRO A 444 14.32 -1.13 -2.86
CA PRO A 444 13.24 -1.38 -3.81
C PRO A 444 13.81 -2.10 -5.03
N THR A 445 13.18 -3.20 -5.42
CA THR A 445 13.73 -4.18 -6.36
C THR A 445 12.64 -4.72 -7.30
N MET A 446 13.00 -4.96 -8.56
CA MET A 446 12.12 -5.62 -9.53
C MET A 446 12.89 -6.72 -10.28
N LEU A 447 12.20 -7.81 -10.61
CA LEU A 447 12.72 -8.88 -11.48
C LEU A 447 12.00 -8.83 -12.82
N GLU A 448 12.77 -9.03 -13.89
CA GLU A 448 12.24 -9.32 -15.22
C GLU A 448 12.69 -10.70 -15.69
N LYS A 449 11.80 -11.43 -16.36
CA LYS A 449 12.08 -12.68 -17.06
C LYS A 449 11.77 -12.48 -18.53
N ASP A 450 12.73 -12.75 -19.41
CA ASP A 450 12.60 -12.54 -20.86
C ASP A 450 12.12 -11.12 -21.26
N GLY A 451 12.47 -10.11 -20.45
CA GLY A 451 12.06 -8.71 -20.62
C GLY A 451 10.63 -8.38 -20.16
N LYS A 452 9.83 -9.37 -19.73
CA LYS A 452 8.55 -9.18 -19.04
C LYS A 452 8.78 -8.94 -17.55
N LEU A 453 7.90 -8.17 -16.90
CA LEU A 453 7.90 -8.03 -15.46
C LEU A 453 7.52 -9.36 -14.81
N PHE A 454 8.25 -9.78 -13.78
CA PHE A 454 8.03 -11.02 -13.03
C PHE A 454 7.73 -10.77 -11.54
N LEU A 455 8.49 -9.88 -10.89
CA LEU A 455 8.33 -9.55 -9.47
C LEU A 455 8.57 -8.05 -9.23
N VAL A 456 7.81 -7.49 -8.29
CA VAL A 456 7.99 -6.16 -7.68
C VAL A 456 8.04 -6.39 -6.17
N THR A 457 9.13 -6.00 -5.51
CA THR A 457 9.34 -6.28 -4.09
C THR A 457 10.27 -5.27 -3.42
N GLY A 458 10.41 -5.39 -2.11
CA GLY A 458 11.24 -4.59 -1.24
C GLY A 458 10.92 -4.95 0.22
N SER A 459 11.56 -4.30 1.19
CA SER A 459 11.28 -4.50 2.61
C SER A 459 11.73 -3.30 3.43
N PRO A 460 11.18 -3.12 4.64
CA PRO A 460 11.79 -2.39 5.75
C PRO A 460 12.77 -3.22 6.59
N GLY A 461 13.34 -2.58 7.61
CA GLY A 461 14.21 -3.20 8.62
C GLY A 461 15.67 -2.71 8.61
N GLY A 462 15.92 -1.44 8.28
CA GLY A 462 17.27 -0.85 8.25
C GLY A 462 18.25 -1.66 7.40
N ARG A 463 19.38 -2.05 7.96
CA ARG A 463 20.37 -2.89 7.27
C ARG A 463 19.85 -4.29 6.87
N THR A 464 18.80 -4.80 7.52
CA THR A 464 18.25 -6.15 7.22
C THR A 464 17.40 -6.19 5.94
N ILE A 465 17.13 -5.04 5.34
CA ILE A 465 16.40 -4.92 4.06
C ILE A 465 17.11 -5.72 2.95
N ILE A 466 18.43 -5.59 2.84
CA ILE A 466 19.24 -6.20 1.78
C ILE A 466 19.10 -7.74 1.84
N ASN A 467 19.33 -8.33 3.02
CA ASN A 467 19.24 -9.78 3.24
C ASN A 467 17.80 -10.29 3.06
N THR A 468 16.79 -9.50 3.44
CA THR A 468 15.37 -9.85 3.28
C THR A 468 14.97 -9.92 1.81
N VAL A 469 15.33 -8.91 1.02
CA VAL A 469 15.04 -8.90 -0.43
C VAL A 469 15.86 -9.97 -1.16
N LEU A 470 17.14 -10.15 -0.81
CA LEU A 470 17.97 -11.23 -1.35
C LEU A 470 17.34 -12.61 -1.11
N GLY A 471 16.82 -12.88 0.10
CA GLY A 471 16.13 -14.13 0.42
C GLY A 471 14.89 -14.39 -0.43
N ILE A 472 14.10 -13.35 -0.73
CA ILE A 472 12.92 -13.46 -1.62
C ILE A 472 13.34 -13.72 -3.06
N VAL A 473 14.37 -13.02 -3.55
CA VAL A 473 14.90 -13.20 -4.91
C VAL A 473 15.46 -14.61 -5.08
N LEU A 474 16.28 -15.11 -4.15
CA LEU A 474 16.78 -16.49 -4.17
C LEU A 474 15.63 -17.50 -4.08
N GLY A 475 14.61 -17.22 -3.25
CA GLY A 475 13.39 -18.02 -3.14
C GLY A 475 12.75 -18.33 -4.49
N VAL A 476 12.47 -17.29 -5.30
CA VAL A 476 11.80 -17.45 -6.60
C VAL A 476 12.73 -17.76 -7.78
N THR A 477 14.05 -17.60 -7.66
CA THR A 477 15.01 -17.77 -8.78
C THR A 477 15.97 -18.95 -8.67
N GLU A 478 16.34 -19.42 -7.47
CA GLU A 478 17.20 -20.60 -7.26
C GLU A 478 16.42 -21.76 -6.61
N PHE A 479 15.51 -21.48 -5.67
CA PHE A 479 14.73 -22.51 -4.95
C PHE A 479 13.37 -22.85 -5.58
N SER A 480 12.99 -22.19 -6.68
CA SER A 480 11.72 -22.39 -7.39
C SER A 480 10.46 -22.28 -6.53
N LEU A 481 10.51 -21.52 -5.43
CA LEU A 481 9.36 -21.27 -4.56
C LEU A 481 8.35 -20.35 -5.24
N THR A 482 7.08 -20.47 -4.87
CA THR A 482 6.10 -19.45 -5.24
C THR A 482 6.43 -18.12 -4.53
N PRO A 483 6.03 -16.97 -5.08
CA PRO A 483 6.24 -15.67 -4.43
C PRO A 483 5.66 -15.61 -3.00
N GLU A 484 4.53 -16.29 -2.75
CA GLU A 484 3.93 -16.43 -1.41
C GLU A 484 4.88 -17.16 -0.44
N GLN A 485 5.44 -18.29 -0.85
CA GLN A 485 6.38 -19.09 -0.06
C GLN A 485 7.72 -18.35 0.18
N ALA A 486 8.14 -17.53 -0.79
CA ALA A 486 9.33 -16.69 -0.69
C ALA A 486 9.14 -15.58 0.36
N VAL A 487 7.99 -14.90 0.37
CA VAL A 487 7.65 -13.88 1.39
C VAL A 487 7.38 -14.50 2.76
N ALA A 488 6.60 -15.59 2.84
CA ALA A 488 6.19 -16.18 4.11
C ALA A 488 7.36 -16.80 4.90
N GLY A 489 8.23 -17.57 4.23
CA GLY A 489 9.26 -18.39 4.88
C GLY A 489 10.30 -17.60 5.69
N ALA A 490 10.94 -18.28 6.64
CA ALA A 490 11.86 -17.68 7.61
C ALA A 490 13.12 -17.07 6.97
N ARG A 491 13.63 -16.03 7.63
CA ARG A 491 14.70 -15.15 7.15
C ARG A 491 15.97 -15.28 7.99
N MET A 492 17.07 -14.76 7.43
CA MET A 492 18.36 -14.64 8.12
C MET A 492 18.93 -13.25 7.92
N HIS A 493 19.85 -12.84 8.78
CA HIS A 493 20.62 -11.61 8.63
C HIS A 493 22.08 -11.80 9.03
N HIS A 494 22.97 -11.26 8.21
CA HIS A 494 24.39 -11.10 8.51
C HIS A 494 24.88 -9.83 7.79
N GLN A 495 25.51 -8.91 8.53
CA GLN A 495 25.84 -7.56 8.03
C GLN A 495 27.31 -7.16 8.24
N TRP A 496 28.21 -8.15 8.15
CA TRP A 496 29.63 -8.06 8.51
C TRP A 496 29.86 -7.81 10.00
N PHE A 497 29.43 -6.67 10.54
CA PHE A 497 29.43 -6.41 11.96
C PHE A 497 28.06 -5.93 12.51
N PRO A 498 27.59 -6.42 13.69
CA PRO A 498 28.23 -7.44 14.53
C PRO A 498 28.45 -8.77 13.82
N ASP A 499 29.47 -9.52 14.24
CA ASP A 499 29.89 -10.77 13.60
C ASP A 499 29.00 -11.94 14.02
N GLN A 500 27.71 -11.79 13.72
CA GLN A 500 26.60 -12.62 14.19
C GLN A 500 25.65 -12.93 13.03
N LEU A 501 25.31 -14.20 12.89
CA LEU A 501 24.29 -14.71 12.00
C LEU A 501 22.96 -14.79 12.76
N ASP A 502 22.10 -13.79 12.58
CA ASP A 502 20.74 -13.80 13.10
C ASP A 502 19.87 -14.75 12.25
N LEU A 503 19.15 -15.68 12.89
CA LEU A 503 18.02 -16.37 12.28
C LEU A 503 16.69 -15.85 12.84
N GLU A 504 15.67 -15.78 11.98
CA GLU A 504 14.29 -15.50 12.38
C GLU A 504 13.71 -16.70 13.14
N ALA A 505 13.27 -16.46 14.38
CA ALA A 505 12.84 -17.50 15.29
C ALA A 505 11.63 -18.28 14.73
N LEU A 506 11.75 -19.61 14.71
CA LEU A 506 10.67 -20.55 14.46
C LEU A 506 10.47 -21.42 15.69
N ASP A 507 9.23 -21.57 16.14
CA ASP A 507 8.87 -22.28 17.38
C ASP A 507 9.01 -23.82 17.30
N GLN A 508 9.55 -24.37 16.20
CA GLN A 508 9.64 -25.82 15.98
C GLN A 508 11.01 -26.30 15.43
N PRO A 509 11.44 -27.53 15.78
CA PRO A 509 12.47 -28.25 15.03
C PRO A 509 12.09 -28.34 13.55
N PRO A 510 13.05 -28.27 12.60
CA PRO A 510 14.49 -28.52 12.78
C PRO A 510 15.35 -27.30 13.18
N HIS A 511 14.77 -26.14 13.52
CA HIS A 511 15.49 -24.87 13.70
C HIS A 511 16.73 -24.98 14.61
N SER A 512 16.60 -25.55 15.82
CA SER A 512 17.71 -25.70 16.77
C SER A 512 18.85 -26.58 16.26
N ARG A 513 18.57 -27.62 15.47
CA ARG A 513 19.61 -28.46 14.84
C ARG A 513 20.39 -27.65 13.80
N VAL A 514 19.69 -26.85 13.00
CA VAL A 514 20.32 -25.97 11.99
C VAL A 514 21.22 -24.93 12.67
N GLN A 515 20.77 -24.35 13.78
CA GLN A 515 21.59 -23.43 14.59
C GLN A 515 22.86 -24.09 15.14
N GLN A 516 22.77 -25.31 15.69
CA GLN A 516 23.97 -26.03 16.14
C GLN A 516 24.92 -26.31 14.97
N GLN A 517 24.42 -26.80 13.82
CA GLN A 517 25.25 -27.10 12.66
C GLN A 517 25.95 -25.85 12.06
N LEU A 518 25.38 -24.66 12.24
CA LEU A 518 26.01 -23.38 11.88
C LEU A 518 27.05 -22.92 12.92
N ALA A 519 26.80 -23.19 14.21
CA ALA A 519 27.79 -22.97 15.27
C ALA A 519 29.00 -23.94 15.16
N ASP A 520 28.76 -25.18 14.72
CA ASP A 520 29.82 -26.17 14.43
C ASP A 520 30.71 -25.72 13.25
N MET A 521 30.14 -24.98 12.29
CA MET A 521 30.90 -24.28 11.23
C MET A 521 31.60 -23.01 11.72
N GLY A 522 31.37 -22.57 12.96
CA GLY A 522 32.02 -21.41 13.57
C GLY A 522 31.25 -20.08 13.48
N HIS A 523 29.97 -20.07 13.12
CA HIS A 523 29.15 -18.85 13.22
C HIS A 523 28.70 -18.59 14.66
N VAL A 524 28.74 -17.33 15.10
CA VAL A 524 27.94 -16.89 16.27
C VAL A 524 26.49 -16.77 15.81
N VAL A 525 25.60 -17.63 16.29
CA VAL A 525 24.21 -17.69 15.82
C VAL A 525 23.26 -16.99 16.80
N GLY A 526 22.60 -15.94 16.32
CA GLY A 526 21.58 -15.18 17.04
C GLY A 526 20.15 -15.63 16.71
N ASN A 527 19.20 -15.20 17.54
CA ASN A 527 17.76 -15.31 17.28
C ASN A 527 17.14 -13.91 17.24
N ARG A 528 16.23 -13.69 16.29
CA ARG A 528 15.40 -12.46 16.20
C ARG A 528 13.92 -12.82 16.05
N PRO A 529 13.00 -12.09 16.71
CA PRO A 529 11.58 -12.45 16.73
C PRO A 529 10.85 -12.19 15.40
N LYS A 530 11.35 -11.28 14.56
CA LYS A 530 10.91 -11.08 13.17
C LYS A 530 11.95 -10.28 12.36
N GLN A 531 11.86 -10.35 11.04
CA GLN A 531 12.69 -9.59 10.11
C GLN A 531 11.87 -9.05 8.92
N GLY A 532 11.83 -7.72 8.77
CA GLY A 532 11.25 -7.06 7.59
C GLY A 532 9.72 -7.12 7.49
N SER A 533 9.21 -6.68 6.34
CA SER A 533 7.78 -6.62 5.96
C SER A 533 7.67 -6.46 4.44
N ALA A 534 7.77 -7.57 3.71
CA ALA A 534 8.08 -7.58 2.29
C ALA A 534 6.84 -7.58 1.37
N HIS A 535 6.19 -6.43 1.27
CA HIS A 535 5.04 -6.22 0.39
C HIS A 535 5.40 -6.36 -1.09
N THR A 536 4.79 -7.36 -1.73
CA THR A 536 5.25 -7.90 -3.01
C THR A 536 4.10 -8.01 -4.01
N VAL A 537 4.36 -7.70 -5.28
CA VAL A 537 3.46 -8.01 -6.39
C VAL A 537 4.21 -8.89 -7.41
N ALA A 538 3.69 -10.09 -7.65
CA ALA A 538 4.18 -10.98 -8.70
C ALA A 538 3.28 -10.93 -9.94
N ILE A 539 3.83 -11.31 -11.09
CA ILE A 539 3.09 -11.46 -12.35
C ILE A 539 3.16 -12.93 -12.79
N ASP A 540 2.00 -13.58 -12.82
CA ASP A 540 1.85 -14.89 -13.44
C ASP A 540 2.10 -14.75 -14.96
N GLN A 541 3.07 -15.50 -15.49
CA GLN A 541 3.57 -15.27 -16.86
C GLN A 541 2.69 -15.87 -17.96
N ASP A 542 1.80 -16.79 -17.60
CA ASP A 542 0.95 -17.54 -18.52
C ASP A 542 -0.46 -16.93 -18.61
N THR A 543 -0.99 -16.48 -17.47
CA THR A 543 -2.30 -15.81 -17.36
C THR A 543 -2.23 -14.28 -17.36
N ASN A 544 -1.05 -13.69 -17.14
CA ASN A 544 -0.84 -12.25 -16.91
C ASN A 544 -1.57 -11.71 -15.65
N MET A 545 -2.01 -12.59 -14.75
CA MET A 545 -2.60 -12.19 -13.46
C MET A 545 -1.54 -11.57 -12.55
N ARG A 546 -1.91 -10.48 -11.87
CA ARG A 546 -1.12 -9.91 -10.77
C ARG A 546 -1.47 -10.65 -9.49
N ILE A 547 -0.47 -10.90 -8.65
CA ILE A 547 -0.62 -11.57 -7.36
C ILE A 547 -0.04 -10.62 -6.30
N GLY A 548 -0.91 -10.00 -5.51
CA GLY A 548 -0.54 -9.08 -4.42
C GLY A 548 -0.40 -9.84 -3.11
N ILE A 549 0.76 -9.72 -2.45
CA ILE A 549 1.15 -10.54 -1.30
C ILE A 549 1.66 -9.61 -0.18
N ALA A 550 0.90 -9.55 0.93
CA ALA A 550 1.31 -8.81 2.12
C ALA A 550 2.02 -9.72 3.14
N ASP A 551 3.02 -9.18 3.81
CA ASP A 551 3.84 -9.92 4.77
C ASP A 551 3.25 -9.91 6.17
N ARG A 552 2.91 -11.10 6.70
CA ARG A 552 2.33 -11.35 8.03
C ARG A 552 3.09 -10.75 9.23
N ARG A 553 4.31 -10.23 9.02
CA ARG A 553 5.18 -9.61 10.04
C ARG A 553 4.75 -8.19 10.43
N ARG A 554 3.86 -7.54 9.67
CA ARG A 554 3.11 -6.32 10.02
C ARG A 554 1.63 -6.51 9.64
N SER A 555 0.75 -5.56 9.98
CA SER A 555 -0.70 -5.60 9.72
C SER A 555 -1.11 -5.09 8.33
N GLY A 556 -0.13 -4.84 7.45
CA GLY A 556 -0.35 -4.40 6.07
C GLY A 556 -1.17 -5.39 5.26
N GLY A 557 -1.85 -4.89 4.24
CA GLY A 557 -2.75 -5.67 3.39
C GLY A 557 -2.68 -5.23 1.92
N PRO A 558 -2.91 -6.14 0.98
CA PRO A 558 -3.04 -5.82 -0.44
C PRO A 558 -4.44 -5.26 -0.74
N ALA A 559 -4.59 -4.53 -1.84
CA ALA A 559 -5.87 -4.12 -2.40
C ALA A 559 -5.81 -4.15 -3.93
N SER A 560 -6.89 -4.59 -4.58
CA SER A 560 -6.97 -4.72 -6.04
C SER A 560 -8.33 -4.30 -6.59
N HIS A 561 -8.37 -4.07 -7.90
CA HIS A 561 -9.61 -4.06 -8.67
C HIS A 561 -9.53 -5.06 -9.83
N GLU A 562 -10.67 -5.55 -10.28
CA GLU A 562 -10.81 -6.42 -11.45
C GLU A 562 -11.05 -5.60 -12.73
N TYR A 563 -10.99 -6.24 -13.90
CA TYR A 563 -11.24 -5.62 -15.20
C TYR A 563 -12.74 -5.47 -15.49
N ASP A 564 -13.55 -6.49 -15.17
CA ASP A 564 -15.01 -6.37 -15.08
C ASP A 564 -15.37 -5.94 -13.65
N THR A 565 -15.92 -4.73 -13.47
CA THR A 565 -16.21 -4.24 -12.12
C THR A 565 -17.58 -4.72 -11.64
N ILE A 566 -17.58 -5.52 -10.57
CA ILE A 566 -18.77 -5.84 -9.76
C ILE A 566 -18.72 -5.02 -8.48
N ALA A 567 -19.75 -4.22 -8.23
CA ALA A 567 -20.01 -3.57 -6.95
C ALA A 567 -21.27 -4.19 -6.33
N ARG A 568 -21.09 -5.04 -5.31
CA ARG A 568 -22.17 -5.62 -4.51
C ARG A 568 -22.25 -4.88 -3.17
N TRP A 569 -23.45 -4.46 -2.82
CA TRP A 569 -23.84 -4.13 -1.46
C TRP A 569 -24.72 -5.27 -0.96
N ASP A 570 -24.38 -5.74 0.23
CA ASP A 570 -25.08 -6.79 0.97
C ASP A 570 -25.44 -6.18 2.32
N PHE A 571 -26.72 -6.16 2.69
CA PHE A 571 -27.18 -5.41 3.86
C PHE A 571 -27.33 -6.28 5.13
N ASP A 572 -27.24 -7.61 5.00
CA ASP A 572 -27.42 -8.57 6.12
C ASP A 572 -26.09 -8.81 6.89
N ASP A 573 -24.94 -8.72 6.21
CA ASP A 573 -23.60 -8.96 6.79
C ASP A 573 -23.08 -7.83 7.71
N ASP A 574 -23.56 -6.58 7.58
CA ASP A 574 -22.90 -5.42 8.18
C ASP A 574 -23.84 -4.32 8.74
N ILE A 575 -24.48 -4.65 9.86
CA ILE A 575 -25.37 -3.78 10.66
C ILE A 575 -24.73 -2.43 11.08
N ASN A 576 -23.41 -2.24 10.96
CA ASN A 576 -22.71 -1.00 11.36
C ASN A 576 -22.03 -0.24 10.20
N THR A 577 -22.25 -0.63 8.93
CA THR A 577 -21.67 0.13 7.81
C THR A 577 -22.28 1.53 7.68
N ASN A 578 -21.46 2.53 7.99
CA ASN A 578 -21.56 3.82 7.31
C ASN A 578 -21.26 3.58 5.82
N LEU A 579 -22.30 3.46 5.00
CA LEU A 579 -22.18 3.44 3.54
C LEU A 579 -21.26 4.60 3.11
N PRO A 580 -20.17 4.35 2.35
CA PRO A 580 -19.15 5.35 2.09
C PRO A 580 -19.75 6.55 1.37
N GLN A 581 -19.64 7.74 1.98
CA GLN A 581 -20.13 8.97 1.39
C GLN A 581 -19.42 9.23 0.05
N ALA A 582 -20.16 9.14 -1.05
CA ALA A 582 -19.65 9.55 -2.37
C ALA A 582 -19.18 11.02 -2.30
N SER A 583 -17.90 11.23 -2.58
CA SER A 583 -17.12 12.40 -2.14
C SER A 583 -17.79 13.75 -2.43
N CYS A 584 -18.16 14.48 -1.36
CA CYS A 584 -18.94 15.71 -1.40
C CYS A 584 -18.07 16.97 -1.62
N HIS A 585 -17.45 17.08 -2.81
CA HIS A 585 -16.54 18.19 -3.15
C HIS A 585 -17.07 19.13 -4.26
N GLY A 586 -18.08 19.95 -3.91
CA GLY A 586 -18.59 21.03 -4.75
C GLY A 586 -19.37 22.06 -3.94
N LYS A 587 -19.31 23.35 -4.33
CA LYS A 587 -20.15 24.40 -3.71
C LYS A 587 -21.57 24.33 -4.30
N THR A 588 -22.44 23.52 -3.71
CA THR A 588 -23.88 23.55 -3.97
C THR A 588 -24.58 24.55 -3.05
N ASP A 589 -25.53 25.32 -3.60
CA ASP A 589 -26.33 26.25 -2.79
C ASP A 589 -27.21 25.54 -1.75
N ARG A 590 -27.52 26.26 -0.66
CA ARG A 590 -28.21 25.74 0.53
C ARG A 590 -29.65 25.30 0.26
N LYS A 591 -29.90 24.10 -0.28
CA LYS A 591 -31.23 23.45 -0.23
C LYS A 591 -31.32 21.94 -0.57
N TRP A 592 -30.27 21.14 -0.41
CA TRP A 592 -30.24 19.75 -0.92
C TRP A 592 -29.85 18.72 0.15
N THR A 593 -30.72 17.73 0.36
CA THR A 593 -30.66 16.69 1.40
C THR A 593 -29.79 15.49 1.00
N ASN A 594 -28.47 15.62 1.16
CA ASN A 594 -27.57 14.46 1.12
C ASN A 594 -27.57 13.71 2.47
N ALA A 595 -28.58 12.87 2.66
CA ALA A 595 -28.65 11.86 3.72
C ALA A 595 -29.45 10.65 3.20
N LEU A 596 -29.59 9.60 4.02
CA LEU A 596 -30.69 8.64 3.95
C LEU A 596 -31.79 9.16 4.91
N PRO A 597 -32.79 9.94 4.45
CA PRO A 597 -33.74 10.60 5.34
C PRO A 597 -34.89 9.63 5.64
N ALA A 598 -34.91 9.08 6.85
CA ALA A 598 -35.85 8.06 7.35
C ALA A 598 -35.73 6.63 6.77
N SER A 599 -34.88 6.38 5.78
CA SER A 599 -34.50 5.02 5.36
C SER A 599 -33.42 4.43 6.28
N THR A 600 -33.84 3.90 7.43
CA THR A 600 -32.98 3.05 8.27
C THR A 600 -32.56 1.80 7.48
N ILE A 601 -31.31 1.36 7.63
CA ILE A 601 -31.07 -0.08 7.73
C ILE A 601 -31.81 -0.50 9.00
N ASP A 602 -32.90 -1.24 8.86
CA ASP A 602 -33.63 -1.68 10.04
C ASP A 602 -32.87 -2.81 10.75
N GLY A 603 -33.31 -3.20 11.96
CA GLY A 603 -32.67 -4.28 12.73
C GLY A 603 -32.80 -5.68 12.11
N SER A 604 -33.08 -5.78 10.81
CA SER A 604 -33.23 -7.00 10.02
C SER A 604 -32.54 -6.90 8.65
N GLY A 605 -31.35 -6.27 8.62
CA GLY A 605 -30.40 -6.41 7.51
C GLY A 605 -30.87 -5.90 6.15
N CYS A 606 -31.84 -4.97 6.10
CA CYS A 606 -32.45 -4.51 4.86
C CYS A 606 -32.38 -2.99 4.71
N LEU A 607 -31.95 -2.52 3.53
CA LEU A 607 -32.16 -1.14 3.09
C LEU A 607 -33.67 -0.91 2.90
N SER A 608 -34.29 -0.27 3.90
CA SER A 608 -35.71 0.03 3.91
C SER A 608 -35.97 1.41 3.30
N ILE A 609 -36.40 1.48 2.04
CA ILE A 609 -36.78 2.76 1.43
C ILE A 609 -38.08 3.24 2.07
N LYS A 610 -38.00 4.36 2.80
CA LYS A 610 -39.10 5.10 3.43
C LYS A 610 -38.99 6.57 3.03
N ARG A 611 -40.11 7.31 3.07
CA ARG A 611 -40.15 8.73 2.74
C ARG A 611 -40.87 9.51 3.84
N SER A 612 -40.29 10.64 4.24
CA SER A 612 -40.88 11.58 5.20
C SER A 612 -41.80 12.57 4.48
N SER A 613 -42.87 12.99 5.15
CA SER A 613 -43.72 14.13 4.75
C SER A 613 -42.99 15.48 4.62
N LEU A 614 -41.69 15.54 4.94
CA LEU A 614 -40.84 16.73 4.80
C LEU A 614 -39.98 16.78 3.51
N ASP A 615 -39.82 15.67 2.77
CA ASP A 615 -39.03 15.61 1.52
C ASP A 615 -39.93 15.30 0.30
N GLU A 616 -39.95 16.20 -0.69
CA GLU A 616 -40.75 16.02 -1.92
C GLU A 616 -40.15 15.00 -2.91
N LEU A 617 -38.84 14.75 -2.84
CA LEU A 617 -38.13 13.73 -3.63
C LEU A 617 -37.00 13.09 -2.80
N ALA A 618 -37.10 11.79 -2.52
CA ALA A 618 -36.03 11.01 -1.93
C ALA A 618 -35.28 10.23 -3.02
N ASP A 619 -34.16 10.79 -3.49
CA ASP A 619 -33.27 10.19 -4.49
C ASP A 619 -32.00 9.63 -3.86
N THR A 620 -31.63 8.40 -4.19
CA THR A 620 -30.32 7.79 -3.87
C THR A 620 -29.53 7.55 -5.16
N TYR A 621 -28.24 7.89 -5.17
CA TYR A 621 -27.36 7.75 -6.33
C TYR A 621 -26.14 6.90 -6.01
N PHE A 622 -25.86 5.88 -6.84
CA PHE A 622 -24.64 5.07 -6.79
C PHE A 622 -23.80 5.36 -8.04
N PRO A 623 -22.47 5.54 -7.93
CA PRO A 623 -21.62 5.83 -9.08
C PRO A 623 -21.42 4.60 -9.98
N VAL A 624 -21.23 4.88 -11.27
CA VAL A 624 -20.86 3.90 -12.31
C VAL A 624 -19.72 4.54 -13.14
N SER A 625 -18.93 3.73 -13.86
CA SER A 625 -17.86 4.30 -14.70
C SER A 625 -18.40 5.27 -15.75
N HIS A 626 -17.76 6.43 -15.90
CA HIS A 626 -18.08 7.41 -16.93
C HIS A 626 -17.76 6.93 -18.36
N SER A 627 -17.03 5.81 -18.49
CA SER A 627 -16.76 5.12 -19.76
C SER A 627 -17.58 3.82 -19.92
N ALA A 628 -18.59 3.58 -19.07
CA ALA A 628 -19.45 2.40 -19.14
C ALA A 628 -20.27 2.38 -20.44
N THR A 629 -19.98 1.38 -21.28
CA THR A 629 -20.74 1.10 -22.52
C THR A 629 -21.84 0.06 -22.31
N GLN A 630 -21.68 -0.77 -21.27
CA GLN A 630 -22.69 -1.67 -20.75
C GLN A 630 -22.76 -1.54 -19.24
N ALA A 631 -23.96 -1.51 -18.67
CA ALA A 631 -24.18 -1.56 -17.24
C ALA A 631 -25.40 -2.44 -16.91
N ALA A 632 -25.37 -3.11 -15.77
CA ALA A 632 -26.46 -3.92 -15.26
C ALA A 632 -26.59 -3.74 -13.75
N VAL A 633 -27.82 -3.63 -13.26
CA VAL A 633 -28.13 -3.67 -11.83
C VAL A 633 -29.04 -4.86 -11.55
N GLU A 634 -28.66 -5.70 -10.58
CA GLU A 634 -29.55 -6.63 -9.89
C GLU A 634 -29.94 -6.04 -8.53
N ILE A 635 -31.19 -6.24 -8.12
CA ILE A 635 -31.71 -5.87 -6.79
C ILE A 635 -32.48 -7.08 -6.25
N GLU A 636 -32.11 -7.56 -5.07
CA GLU A 636 -32.92 -8.53 -4.31
C GLU A 636 -33.94 -7.78 -3.45
N LEU A 637 -35.21 -8.01 -3.72
CA LEU A 637 -36.34 -7.34 -3.09
C LEU A 637 -37.10 -8.35 -2.22
N GLN A 638 -36.88 -8.25 -0.90
CA GLN A 638 -37.50 -9.14 0.11
C GLN A 638 -38.97 -8.80 0.31
N GLU A 639 -39.28 -7.52 0.51
CA GLU A 639 -40.65 -7.01 0.73
C GLU A 639 -40.92 -5.76 -0.13
N LEU A 640 -42.15 -5.64 -0.63
CA LEU A 640 -42.68 -4.41 -1.20
C LEU A 640 -44.18 -4.30 -0.95
N LYS A 641 -44.61 -3.15 -0.46
CA LYS A 641 -46.00 -2.80 -0.18
C LYS A 641 -46.16 -1.28 -0.32
N PHE A 642 -47.02 -0.85 -1.24
CA PHE A 642 -47.47 0.55 -1.36
C PHE A 642 -48.66 0.79 -0.40
N SER A 643 -48.94 2.01 0.02
CA SER A 643 -50.01 2.29 1.00
C SER A 643 -51.01 3.34 0.55
N GLY A 644 -50.57 4.48 -0.01
CA GLY A 644 -51.42 5.64 -0.33
C GLY A 644 -52.36 5.45 -1.54
N ASN A 645 -52.15 6.17 -2.63
CA ASN A 645 -53.06 6.21 -3.79
C ASN A 645 -52.62 5.36 -4.99
N PRO A 646 -53.38 4.33 -5.40
CA PRO A 646 -53.11 3.53 -6.60
C PRO A 646 -52.98 4.39 -7.86
N GLY A 647 -52.05 4.02 -8.75
CA GLY A 647 -51.76 4.73 -9.99
C GLY A 647 -50.85 5.97 -9.85
N ASN A 648 -50.77 6.59 -8.67
CA ASN A 648 -49.95 7.79 -8.42
C ASN A 648 -48.59 7.49 -7.77
N GLU A 649 -48.28 6.21 -7.47
CA GLU A 649 -47.11 5.80 -6.70
C GLU A 649 -46.17 4.91 -7.52
N ALA A 650 -44.87 5.22 -7.45
CA ALA A 650 -43.84 4.43 -8.08
C ALA A 650 -42.49 4.46 -7.35
N ILE A 651 -41.75 3.35 -7.45
CA ILE A 651 -40.31 3.28 -7.18
C ILE A 651 -39.59 3.11 -8.53
N ARG A 652 -38.59 3.95 -8.79
CA ARG A 652 -37.77 3.93 -10.00
C ARG A 652 -36.36 3.50 -9.67
N ILE A 653 -35.83 2.55 -10.44
CA ILE A 653 -34.43 2.11 -10.39
C ILE A 653 -33.90 2.22 -11.82
N GLY A 654 -32.85 3.01 -12.04
CA GLY A 654 -32.30 3.14 -13.40
C GLY A 654 -31.08 4.03 -13.57
N PHE A 655 -30.51 4.00 -14.76
CA PHE A 655 -29.26 4.68 -15.07
C PHE A 655 -29.48 6.11 -15.57
N THR A 656 -28.56 7.02 -15.23
CA THR A 656 -28.59 8.42 -15.65
C THR A 656 -27.18 8.97 -15.90
N SER A 657 -27.07 10.01 -16.74
CA SER A 657 -25.80 10.66 -17.05
C SER A 657 -25.26 11.59 -15.96
N ASP A 658 -26.13 12.03 -15.04
CA ASP A 658 -25.89 13.21 -14.18
C ASP A 658 -26.72 13.09 -12.89
N ARG A 659 -26.26 13.71 -11.80
CA ARG A 659 -26.92 13.72 -10.48
C ARG A 659 -27.77 14.97 -10.25
N ASP A 660 -27.29 16.13 -10.69
CA ASP A 660 -27.91 17.43 -10.44
C ASP A 660 -29.01 17.73 -11.47
N ARG A 661 -28.92 17.13 -12.66
CA ARG A 661 -29.88 17.24 -13.77
C ARG A 661 -30.08 15.87 -14.45
N PRO A 662 -30.70 14.89 -13.75
CA PRO A 662 -30.71 13.49 -14.16
C PRO A 662 -31.39 13.25 -15.51
N ARG A 663 -30.58 13.07 -16.57
CA ARG A 663 -31.03 12.57 -17.87
C ARG A 663 -31.06 11.05 -17.80
N VAL A 664 -32.21 10.49 -17.42
CA VAL A 664 -32.41 9.03 -17.33
C VAL A 664 -32.14 8.39 -18.71
N ALA A 665 -31.27 7.40 -18.76
CA ALA A 665 -31.00 6.60 -19.95
C ALA A 665 -32.04 5.48 -20.08
N ALA A 666 -32.27 4.73 -19.00
CA ALA A 666 -33.36 3.78 -18.83
C ALA A 666 -33.67 3.57 -17.33
N SER A 667 -34.90 3.18 -17.00
CA SER A 667 -35.30 2.73 -15.66
C SER A 667 -36.29 1.57 -15.72
N MET A 668 -36.20 0.66 -14.76
CA MET A 668 -37.34 -0.13 -14.33
C MET A 668 -38.19 0.70 -13.35
N VAL A 669 -39.51 0.53 -13.40
CA VAL A 669 -40.47 1.29 -12.60
C VAL A 669 -41.47 0.34 -11.99
N LEU A 670 -41.45 0.23 -10.66
CA LEU A 670 -42.36 -0.56 -9.83
C LEU A 670 -43.52 0.34 -9.41
N SER A 671 -44.76 -0.14 -9.50
CA SER A 671 -45.96 0.68 -9.23
C SER A 671 -47.19 -0.19 -8.93
N ARG A 672 -48.18 0.38 -8.24
CA ARG A 672 -49.45 -0.29 -7.89
C ARG A 672 -50.60 0.14 -8.81
N LYS A 673 -51.27 -0.83 -9.44
CA LYS A 673 -52.50 -0.63 -10.22
C LYS A 673 -53.74 -0.49 -9.31
N PHE A 674 -54.84 0.04 -9.87
CA PHE A 674 -56.14 0.16 -9.19
C PHE A 674 -56.74 -1.18 -8.70
N ASN A 675 -56.34 -2.31 -9.30
CA ASN A 675 -56.74 -3.66 -8.83
C ASN A 675 -55.78 -4.23 -7.76
N SER A 676 -54.95 -3.39 -7.14
CA SER A 676 -53.90 -3.75 -6.17
C SER A 676 -52.78 -4.65 -6.70
N ASP A 677 -52.67 -4.91 -8.01
CA ASP A 677 -51.50 -5.59 -8.57
C ASP A 677 -50.25 -4.69 -8.50
N ILE A 678 -49.12 -5.28 -8.09
CA ILE A 678 -47.80 -4.67 -8.24
C ILE A 678 -47.26 -5.00 -9.62
N VAL A 679 -46.93 -3.97 -10.40
CA VAL A 679 -46.43 -4.10 -11.77
C VAL A 679 -45.08 -3.42 -11.95
N ILE A 680 -44.24 -4.06 -12.76
CA ILE A 680 -42.98 -3.51 -13.27
C ILE A 680 -43.16 -3.10 -14.74
N ARG A 681 -42.60 -1.96 -15.12
CA ARG A 681 -42.53 -1.47 -16.50
C ARG A 681 -41.14 -0.88 -16.77
N GLY A 682 -40.78 -0.69 -18.04
CA GLY A 682 -39.54 -0.02 -18.43
C GLY A 682 -39.80 1.33 -19.07
N GLU A 683 -39.03 2.34 -18.69
CA GLU A 683 -39.09 3.69 -19.26
C GLU A 683 -37.69 4.16 -19.70
N ALA A 684 -37.58 4.67 -20.92
CA ALA A 684 -36.38 5.29 -21.46
C ALA A 684 -36.73 6.67 -22.07
N PRO A 685 -36.68 7.76 -21.29
CA PRO A 685 -37.20 9.05 -21.72
C PRO A 685 -36.46 9.67 -22.91
N GLY A 686 -37.21 10.31 -23.82
CA GLY A 686 -36.69 11.01 -25.00
C GLY A 686 -36.26 10.07 -26.12
N GLU A 687 -37.17 9.75 -27.04
CA GLU A 687 -36.98 8.85 -28.20
C GLU A 687 -36.70 7.36 -27.88
N GLY A 688 -36.42 7.00 -26.63
CA GLY A 688 -36.43 5.61 -26.18
C GLY A 688 -37.84 5.00 -26.15
N THR A 689 -37.94 3.66 -26.07
CA THR A 689 -39.22 2.93 -26.09
C THR A 689 -39.58 2.35 -24.73
N LEU A 690 -40.87 2.35 -24.41
CA LEU A 690 -41.43 1.72 -23.19
C LEU A 690 -41.30 0.18 -23.25
N ILE A 691 -41.01 -0.47 -22.12
CA ILE A 691 -41.35 -1.88 -21.91
C ILE A 691 -42.72 -1.92 -21.18
N PRO A 692 -43.76 -2.60 -21.73
CA PRO A 692 -45.10 -2.64 -21.13
C PRO A 692 -45.14 -3.16 -19.69
N ALA A 693 -46.21 -2.80 -18.96
CA ALA A 693 -46.33 -3.11 -17.54
C ALA A 693 -46.76 -4.58 -17.26
N THR A 694 -45.83 -5.39 -16.77
CA THR A 694 -46.04 -6.79 -16.36
C THR A 694 -46.36 -6.88 -14.86
N THR A 695 -47.37 -7.65 -14.48
CA THR A 695 -47.67 -7.93 -13.06
C THR A 695 -46.63 -8.89 -12.48
N ILE A 696 -45.97 -8.48 -11.39
CA ILE A 696 -45.00 -9.29 -10.64
C ILE A 696 -45.54 -9.81 -9.31
N SER A 697 -46.53 -9.15 -8.72
CA SER A 697 -47.31 -9.70 -7.61
C SER A 697 -48.74 -9.14 -7.58
N ARG A 698 -49.62 -9.82 -6.84
CA ARG A 698 -51.04 -9.45 -6.65
C ARG A 698 -51.26 -8.90 -5.24
N ASN A 699 -52.44 -8.35 -4.99
CA ASN A 699 -52.91 -7.98 -3.64
C ASN A 699 -51.97 -7.03 -2.86
N ASN A 700 -51.15 -6.24 -3.55
CA ASN A 700 -50.27 -5.21 -2.99
C ASN A 700 -49.28 -5.73 -1.93
N LYS A 701 -48.76 -6.95 -2.13
CA LYS A 701 -47.68 -7.52 -1.33
C LYS A 701 -46.78 -8.40 -2.20
N ILE A 702 -45.48 -8.43 -1.92
CA ILE A 702 -44.57 -9.48 -2.39
C ILE A 702 -44.56 -10.58 -1.31
N ASP A 703 -44.97 -11.80 -1.69
CA ASP A 703 -45.09 -12.95 -0.78
C ASP A 703 -43.89 -13.91 -0.80
N GLN A 704 -42.98 -13.75 -1.78
CA GLN A 704 -41.69 -14.44 -1.85
C GLN A 704 -40.64 -13.50 -2.47
N PRO A 705 -39.38 -13.52 -2.03
CA PRO A 705 -38.37 -12.59 -2.51
C PRO A 705 -38.10 -12.72 -4.01
N ILE A 706 -37.87 -11.58 -4.66
CA ILE A 706 -37.70 -11.48 -6.11
C ILE A 706 -36.46 -10.65 -6.45
N ILE A 707 -35.62 -11.21 -7.31
CA ILE A 707 -34.46 -10.52 -7.86
C ILE A 707 -34.89 -9.88 -9.18
N LEU A 708 -34.72 -8.57 -9.28
CA LEU A 708 -35.03 -7.76 -10.46
C LEU A 708 -33.73 -7.30 -11.11
N ARG A 709 -33.62 -7.44 -12.44
CA ARG A 709 -32.42 -7.04 -13.21
C ARG A 709 -32.78 -6.04 -14.30
N LEU A 710 -32.05 -4.92 -14.36
CA LEU A 710 -32.08 -3.95 -15.47
C LEU A 710 -30.71 -3.94 -16.13
N GLU A 711 -30.67 -4.18 -17.44
CA GLU A 711 -29.48 -4.05 -18.27
C GLU A 711 -29.61 -2.86 -19.21
N ILE A 712 -28.49 -2.19 -19.50
CA ILE A 712 -28.36 -1.16 -20.53
C ILE A 712 -27.08 -1.39 -21.33
N ASP A 713 -27.19 -1.28 -22.66
CA ASP A 713 -26.08 -1.29 -23.60
C ASP A 713 -26.18 0.00 -24.44
N THR A 714 -25.31 0.96 -24.14
CA THR A 714 -25.33 2.30 -24.75
C THR A 714 -24.73 2.31 -26.15
N ASN A 715 -23.90 1.32 -26.49
CA ASN A 715 -23.40 1.11 -27.86
C ASN A 715 -24.48 0.56 -28.79
N LYS A 716 -25.31 -0.38 -28.32
CA LYS A 716 -26.44 -0.94 -29.07
C LYS A 716 -27.71 -0.09 -29.01
N GLY A 717 -27.76 0.90 -28.11
CA GLY A 717 -28.94 1.73 -27.88
C GLY A 717 -30.13 0.97 -27.30
N SER A 718 -29.87 -0.03 -26.44
CA SER A 718 -30.89 -0.96 -25.93
C SER A 718 -30.86 -1.10 -24.40
N TYR A 719 -32.01 -1.40 -23.79
CA TYR A 719 -32.12 -1.81 -22.39
C TYR A 719 -33.08 -2.99 -22.25
N GLN A 720 -32.88 -3.82 -21.23
CA GLN A 720 -33.71 -5.01 -20.95
C GLN A 720 -34.05 -5.11 -19.47
N ILE A 721 -35.22 -5.67 -19.16
CA ILE A 721 -35.67 -5.92 -17.79
C ILE A 721 -35.95 -7.40 -17.62
N PHE A 722 -35.52 -7.97 -16.49
CA PHE A 722 -35.73 -9.37 -16.13
C PHE A 722 -36.17 -9.51 -14.67
N SER A 723 -36.79 -10.64 -14.34
CA SER A 723 -37.06 -11.04 -12.95
C SER A 723 -36.75 -12.52 -12.72
N LYS A 724 -36.42 -12.85 -11.47
CA LYS A 724 -36.03 -14.20 -11.01
C LYS A 724 -36.53 -14.37 -9.58
N GLY A 725 -37.39 -15.34 -9.33
CA GLY A 725 -37.75 -15.68 -7.94
C GLY A 725 -36.56 -16.28 -7.21
N LEU A 726 -36.42 -16.01 -5.91
CA LEU A 726 -35.29 -16.52 -5.12
C LEU A 726 -35.15 -18.05 -5.24
N GLY A 727 -33.91 -18.53 -5.29
CA GLY A 727 -33.59 -19.95 -5.51
C GLY A 727 -33.76 -20.47 -6.94
N LYS A 728 -34.23 -19.67 -7.92
CA LYS A 728 -34.28 -20.08 -9.33
C LYS A 728 -33.00 -19.74 -10.09
N HIS A 729 -32.51 -20.67 -10.90
CA HIS A 729 -31.26 -20.51 -11.66
C HIS A 729 -31.36 -19.57 -12.89
N HIS A 730 -32.56 -19.31 -13.42
CA HIS A 730 -32.74 -18.59 -14.68
C HIS A 730 -33.61 -17.33 -14.52
N PHE A 731 -33.15 -16.24 -15.11
CA PHE A 731 -33.94 -15.01 -15.27
C PHE A 731 -35.00 -15.15 -16.36
N GLN A 732 -36.23 -14.70 -16.08
CA GLN A 732 -37.27 -14.49 -17.07
C GLN A 732 -37.17 -13.06 -17.60
N SER A 733 -37.05 -12.89 -18.92
CA SER A 733 -37.15 -11.55 -19.53
C SER A 733 -38.58 -11.03 -19.44
N LEU A 734 -38.72 -9.79 -19.00
CA LEU A 734 -39.96 -9.02 -18.93
C LEU A 734 -40.11 -8.08 -20.14
N GLY A 735 -39.00 -7.81 -20.85
CA GLY A 735 -39.00 -7.16 -22.15
C GLY A 735 -37.67 -6.48 -22.49
N MET A 736 -37.62 -5.93 -23.71
CA MET A 736 -36.52 -5.13 -24.24
C MET A 736 -37.08 -3.83 -24.82
N GLY A 737 -36.36 -2.73 -24.61
CA GLY A 737 -36.64 -1.44 -25.22
C GLY A 737 -35.37 -0.78 -25.79
N LYS A 738 -35.54 0.33 -26.48
CA LYS A 738 -34.44 1.21 -26.94
C LYS A 738 -34.24 2.36 -25.98
N ILE A 739 -33.01 2.83 -25.86
CA ILE A 739 -32.68 4.09 -25.17
C ILE A 739 -32.48 5.22 -26.18
N ALA A 740 -32.49 6.45 -25.68
CA ALA A 740 -32.10 7.62 -26.46
C ALA A 740 -30.63 7.52 -26.94
N PRO A 741 -30.29 8.03 -28.13
CA PRO A 741 -28.90 8.26 -28.51
C PRO A 741 -28.16 9.13 -27.49
N SER A 742 -26.87 8.89 -27.29
CA SER A 742 -25.96 9.72 -26.47
C SER A 742 -26.32 9.92 -24.98
N ARG A 743 -27.05 8.99 -24.35
CA ARG A 743 -27.24 8.97 -22.88
C ARG A 743 -26.30 7.96 -22.20
N PRO A 744 -25.21 8.41 -21.55
CA PRO A 744 -24.32 7.53 -20.80
C PRO A 744 -24.92 7.13 -19.44
N ALA A 745 -24.45 6.01 -18.90
CA ALA A 745 -24.94 5.40 -17.66
C ALA A 745 -23.99 5.69 -16.48
N ASN A 746 -23.73 6.96 -16.18
CA ASN A 746 -22.73 7.40 -15.20
C ASN A 746 -23.12 7.17 -13.73
N PHE A 747 -24.43 7.07 -13.45
CA PHE A 747 -24.95 6.79 -12.11
C PHE A 747 -26.15 5.85 -12.20
N LEU A 748 -26.29 4.96 -11.22
CA LEU A 748 -27.57 4.34 -10.87
C LEU A 748 -28.33 5.30 -9.94
N ARG A 749 -29.60 5.55 -10.24
CA ARG A 749 -30.54 6.35 -9.45
C ARG A 749 -31.68 5.45 -8.95
N LEU A 750 -31.91 5.48 -7.64
CA LEU A 750 -33.11 4.99 -6.97
C LEU A 750 -33.95 6.21 -6.56
N CYS A 751 -35.26 6.19 -6.80
CA CYS A 751 -36.14 7.35 -6.61
C CYS A 751 -37.57 6.89 -6.27
N THR A 752 -38.31 7.69 -5.50
CA THR A 752 -39.74 7.47 -5.20
C THR A 752 -40.61 8.63 -5.69
N GLU A 753 -41.70 8.31 -6.39
CA GLU A 753 -42.69 9.26 -6.90
C GLU A 753 -44.06 8.95 -6.32
N GLY A 754 -44.80 10.01 -5.96
CA GLY A 754 -46.14 9.90 -5.38
C GLY A 754 -46.33 10.77 -4.14
N ASN A 755 -47.57 10.82 -3.65
CA ASN A 755 -47.94 11.50 -2.41
C ASN A 755 -48.17 10.46 -1.31
N PHE A 756 -47.07 9.91 -0.81
CA PHE A 756 -47.04 8.92 0.26
C PHE A 756 -47.45 9.59 1.59
N ALA A 757 -48.42 9.02 2.29
CA ALA A 757 -48.79 9.47 3.63
C ALA A 757 -47.79 8.94 4.68
N ASP A 758 -47.78 9.53 5.88
CA ASP A 758 -46.98 9.06 7.02
C ASP A 758 -47.46 7.68 7.51
N SER A 759 -47.06 6.61 6.80
CA SER A 759 -47.59 5.25 6.95
C SER A 759 -46.55 4.20 6.53
N ASP A 760 -46.75 2.95 6.98
CA ASP A 760 -45.77 1.86 6.90
C ASP A 760 -45.58 1.28 5.49
N GLU A 761 -45.00 2.09 4.60
CA GLU A 761 -44.41 1.66 3.34
C GLU A 761 -42.97 1.23 3.57
N VAL A 762 -42.65 0.05 3.04
CA VAL A 762 -41.30 -0.50 3.05
C VAL A 762 -41.08 -1.19 1.71
N ALA A 763 -40.07 -0.74 0.99
CA ALA A 763 -39.36 -1.59 0.04
C ALA A 763 -38.09 -2.07 0.75
N LYS A 764 -38.04 -3.36 1.10
CA LYS A 764 -36.85 -3.98 1.71
C LYS A 764 -35.96 -4.51 0.61
N ILE A 765 -34.85 -3.82 0.40
CA ILE A 765 -33.77 -4.28 -0.46
C ILE A 765 -32.71 -4.96 0.40
N ASP A 766 -32.40 -6.20 0.07
CA ASP A 766 -31.43 -7.08 0.75
C ASP A 766 -30.03 -6.91 0.17
N SER A 767 -29.95 -6.81 -1.16
CA SER A 767 -28.69 -6.61 -1.87
C SER A 767 -28.90 -5.84 -3.17
N ILE A 768 -27.87 -5.09 -3.55
CA ILE A 768 -27.76 -4.40 -4.83
C ILE A 768 -26.45 -4.84 -5.47
N GLN A 769 -26.49 -5.37 -6.70
CA GLN A 769 -25.29 -5.71 -7.46
C GLN A 769 -25.24 -4.90 -8.76
N LEU A 770 -24.36 -3.91 -8.80
CA LEU A 770 -23.98 -3.21 -10.02
C LEU A 770 -22.84 -3.92 -10.73
N ASN A 771 -22.95 -4.06 -12.06
CA ASN A 771 -21.93 -4.62 -12.93
C ASN A 771 -21.79 -3.69 -14.14
N TRP A 772 -20.57 -3.39 -14.60
CA TRP A 772 -20.39 -2.60 -15.83
C TRP A 772 -19.13 -2.96 -16.60
N LYS A 773 -19.12 -2.62 -17.90
CA LYS A 773 -17.96 -2.76 -18.80
C LYS A 773 -17.60 -1.40 -19.40
N SER A 774 -16.36 -0.97 -19.19
CA SER A 774 -15.79 0.20 -19.88
C SER A 774 -15.54 -0.12 -21.36
N GLY A 775 -15.51 0.93 -22.20
CA GLY A 775 -15.07 0.81 -23.60
C GLY A 775 -13.55 0.75 -23.81
N GLU A 776 -12.75 0.82 -22.72
CA GLU A 776 -11.27 0.93 -22.68
C GLU A 776 -10.66 0.22 -21.45
#